data_AF-A0A5N8W6L7-F1
#
_entry.id   AF-A0A5N8W6L7-F1
#
_cell.length_a   1.000
_cell.length_b   1.000
_cell.length_c   1.000
_cell.angle_alpha   90.00
_cell.angle_beta   90.00
_cell.angle_gamma   90.00
#
_symmetry.space_group_name_H-M   'P 1'
#
loop_
_entity.id
_entity.type
_entity.pdbx_description
1 polymer ?
#
loop_
_entity_poly.entity_id
_entity_poly.type
_entity_poly.pdbx_seq_one_letter_code
_entity_poly.pdbx_strand_id
1 'polypeptide(L)'
;MVDAYEDPGTPDCRSGGRYLWWLVMRQPGRSLAGSVISCVWMALLAATPYLMSRAIDDGLEPGDYPALAGWTTALFAVGAFNAWLSIMRHRTMTRVRMDANFRTVKVVLGQAVRLGGVLSRRVGAGEVVTIGVGDVNTISNSLTVIGPGVGALAAYLVVAGLLMSVSLPIAAVVLLGMPLVGALVGPLLGRLQGTETEYRERQGVLTARIADLAGGLRVLNGLGGKGLFADAFHRDSQRLRAQGYRVGAVTSWVQALGVGLPTLFLAVVTWLAARLAAQGALTVGELVSVYGYVTVLVRPVAYFVQFCYEVSRGLVAARRVIRFLELEPVPDHGRRDAPAEPAVLHDPESGVRVLPGRLTALVGARPADALTVVDRLGRYTPSAVTWGGVRLDEIALPQVRERILVADHEADLFAGTLREVLGPVAEVPSSARGAGPAASGACDRKAEGRPRTGRTRAIPTTQLGSPLLEELGGARAGRRGAGGTSHAPEAVGEGLPQQALGGLAGPDGRDAAAVARAVHTAVADDIVQGLPNGLDSAIDAQGRNLSGGQRQRVRLVRALLADPEVLLAVEPTSALDAHTEARVAERLHAAREGRTTVVTTTSPLVLDRADSVYFLVDGKAAATGTHRELLDGQPGYRALVARDAEESDESAAEGAVR
;
A
#
# COMPACT_ATOMS: atom_id res chain seq x y z
N MET A 1 -16.89 0.04 -13.84
CA MET A 1 -15.70 -0.09 -12.99
C MET A 1 -15.88 0.98 -11.96
N VAL A 2 -15.74 0.67 -10.67
CA VAL A 2 -15.96 1.67 -9.61
C VAL A 2 -15.24 2.96 -9.97
N ASP A 3 -16.01 4.02 -10.18
CA ASP A 3 -15.44 5.35 -10.44
C ASP A 3 -14.64 5.77 -9.21
N ALA A 4 -13.60 6.60 -9.34
CA ALA A 4 -12.78 7.08 -8.23
C ALA A 4 -13.64 7.71 -7.10
N TYR A 5 -14.79 8.28 -7.45
CA TYR A 5 -15.70 8.95 -6.53
C TYR A 5 -16.92 8.12 -6.07
N GLU A 6 -17.13 6.93 -6.64
CA GLU A 6 -18.25 6.06 -6.25
C GLU A 6 -17.97 5.38 -4.91
N ASP A 7 -18.98 5.36 -4.02
CA ASP A 7 -18.93 4.71 -2.71
C ASP A 7 -18.59 3.21 -2.89
N PRO A 8 -17.50 2.71 -2.30
CA PRO A 8 -17.18 1.29 -2.34
C PRO A 8 -18.25 0.43 -1.67
N GLY A 9 -19.11 0.99 -0.82
CA GLY A 9 -20.12 0.29 -0.04
C GLY A 9 -19.54 -0.36 1.21
N THR A 10 -20.42 -0.88 2.07
CA THR A 10 -20.02 -1.48 3.35
C THR A 10 -19.63 -2.94 3.19
N PRO A 11 -18.41 -3.36 3.56
CA PRO A 11 -17.97 -4.74 3.45
C PRO A 11 -18.63 -5.64 4.50
N ASP A 12 -18.92 -6.89 4.13
CA ASP A 12 -19.30 -7.94 5.09
C ASP A 12 -18.02 -8.64 5.57
N CYS A 13 -17.59 -8.32 6.80
CA CYS A 13 -16.36 -8.85 7.39
C CYS A 13 -16.62 -9.94 8.44
N ARG A 14 -17.80 -10.57 8.43
CA ARG A 14 -18.07 -11.71 9.33
C ARG A 14 -17.21 -12.94 9.01
N SER A 15 -16.83 -13.11 7.75
CA SER A 15 -15.90 -14.16 7.31
C SER A 15 -15.27 -13.80 5.96
N GLY A 16 -14.10 -14.39 5.66
CA GLY A 16 -13.44 -14.20 4.35
C GLY A 16 -14.34 -14.58 3.16
N GLY A 17 -15.19 -15.60 3.32
CA GLY A 17 -16.13 -16.02 2.27
C GLY A 17 -17.24 -15.01 2.04
N ARG A 18 -17.78 -14.40 3.11
CA ARG A 18 -18.79 -13.34 2.97
C ARG A 18 -18.22 -12.06 2.38
N TYR A 19 -16.95 -11.75 2.67
CA TYR A 19 -16.25 -10.64 2.02
C TYR A 19 -16.11 -10.85 0.50
N LEU A 20 -15.70 -12.05 0.06
CA LEU A 20 -15.65 -12.38 -1.37
C LEU A 20 -17.05 -12.36 -2.01
N TRP A 21 -18.07 -12.85 -1.29
CA TRP A 21 -19.45 -12.80 -1.76
C TRP A 21 -19.97 -11.37 -1.92
N TRP A 22 -19.64 -10.47 -0.99
CA TRP A 22 -19.95 -9.05 -1.09
C TRP A 22 -19.34 -8.42 -2.36
N LEU A 23 -18.08 -8.75 -2.67
CA LEU A 23 -17.43 -8.29 -3.91
C LEU A 23 -18.16 -8.79 -5.16
N VAL A 24 -18.68 -10.01 -5.15
CA VAL A 24 -19.49 -10.55 -6.26
C VAL A 24 -20.84 -9.83 -6.35
N MET A 25 -21.51 -9.61 -5.22
CA MET A 25 -22.83 -8.98 -5.14
C MET A 25 -22.84 -7.50 -5.47
N ARG A 26 -21.69 -6.82 -5.40
CA ARG A 26 -21.56 -5.43 -5.88
C ARG A 26 -21.42 -5.32 -7.41
N GLN A 27 -21.23 -6.43 -8.12
CA GLN A 27 -21.18 -6.46 -9.59
C GLN A 27 -21.85 -7.72 -10.18
N PRO A 28 -23.13 -7.99 -9.84
CA PRO A 28 -23.77 -9.28 -10.12
C PRO A 28 -23.88 -9.53 -11.62
N GLY A 29 -24.20 -8.50 -12.41
CA GLY A 29 -24.31 -8.63 -13.87
C GLY A 29 -22.99 -9.02 -14.54
N ARG A 30 -21.85 -8.46 -14.10
CA ARG A 30 -20.53 -8.78 -14.67
C ARG A 30 -20.04 -10.15 -14.23
N SER A 31 -20.26 -10.51 -12.96
CA SER A 31 -19.90 -11.83 -12.46
C SER A 31 -20.73 -12.95 -13.08
N LEU A 32 -22.04 -12.73 -13.27
CA LEU A 32 -22.92 -13.68 -13.95
C LEU A 32 -22.55 -13.82 -15.42
N ALA A 33 -22.43 -12.70 -16.15
CA ALA A 33 -22.02 -12.71 -17.56
C ALA A 33 -20.66 -13.39 -17.74
N GLY A 34 -19.68 -13.06 -16.89
CA GLY A 34 -18.37 -13.68 -16.90
C GLY A 34 -18.43 -15.20 -16.68
N SER A 35 -19.26 -15.66 -15.74
CA SER A 35 -19.43 -17.09 -15.46
C SER A 35 -20.10 -17.82 -16.62
N VAL A 36 -21.17 -17.25 -17.19
CA VAL A 36 -21.87 -17.82 -18.36
C VAL A 36 -20.95 -17.90 -19.57
N ILE A 37 -20.27 -16.79 -19.92
CA ILE A 37 -19.33 -16.76 -21.04
C ILE A 37 -18.20 -17.77 -20.83
N SER A 38 -17.70 -17.92 -19.58
CA SER A 38 -16.68 -18.92 -19.27
C SER A 38 -17.19 -20.35 -19.45
N CYS A 39 -18.42 -20.65 -19.01
CA CYS A 39 -19.02 -21.97 -19.17
C CYS A 39 -19.22 -22.31 -20.64
N VAL A 40 -19.77 -21.39 -21.43
CA VAL A 40 -19.99 -21.58 -22.87
C VAL A 40 -18.66 -21.76 -23.60
N TRP A 41 -17.69 -20.89 -23.35
CA TRP A 41 -16.34 -21.00 -23.92
C TRP A 41 -15.69 -22.35 -23.61
N MET A 42 -15.79 -22.80 -22.35
CA MET A 42 -15.19 -24.06 -21.93
C MET A 42 -15.90 -25.27 -22.55
N ALA A 43 -17.23 -25.25 -22.65
CA ALA A 43 -18.01 -26.30 -23.29
C ALA A 43 -17.76 -26.37 -24.80
N LEU A 44 -17.61 -25.23 -25.48
CA LEU A 44 -17.34 -25.16 -26.92
C LEU A 44 -15.96 -25.73 -27.30
N LEU A 45 -15.02 -25.86 -26.35
CA LEU A 45 -13.77 -26.59 -26.60
C LEU A 45 -14.02 -28.05 -27.00
N ALA A 46 -15.12 -28.66 -26.51
CA ALA A 46 -15.51 -30.02 -26.86
C ALA A 46 -16.15 -30.14 -28.25
N ALA A 47 -16.57 -29.01 -28.86
CA ALA A 47 -17.14 -29.03 -30.20
C ALA A 47 -16.07 -29.31 -31.27
N THR A 48 -14.82 -28.90 -31.07
CA THR A 48 -13.74 -29.09 -32.06
C THR A 48 -13.46 -30.57 -32.35
N PRO A 49 -13.25 -31.46 -31.35
CA PRO A 49 -13.07 -32.89 -31.62
C PRO A 49 -14.28 -33.55 -32.29
N TYR A 50 -15.50 -33.16 -31.91
CA TYR A 50 -16.73 -33.68 -32.51
C TYR A 50 -16.86 -33.34 -33.99
N LEU A 51 -16.70 -32.05 -34.33
CA LEU A 51 -16.80 -31.58 -35.72
C LEU A 51 -15.69 -32.17 -36.60
N MET A 52 -14.51 -32.39 -36.03
CA MET A 52 -13.41 -33.05 -36.73
C MET A 52 -13.70 -34.53 -37.00
N SER A 53 -14.32 -35.25 -36.06
CA SER A 53 -14.79 -36.62 -36.29
C SER A 53 -15.82 -36.71 -37.41
N ARG A 54 -16.83 -35.83 -37.42
CA ARG A 54 -17.83 -35.78 -38.49
C ARG A 54 -17.25 -35.44 -39.87
N ALA A 55 -16.28 -34.53 -39.94
CA ALA A 55 -15.57 -34.24 -41.18
C ALA A 55 -14.82 -35.47 -41.73
N ILE A 56 -14.32 -36.34 -40.84
CA ILE A 56 -13.63 -37.58 -41.23
C ILE A 56 -14.64 -38.63 -41.68
N ASP A 57 -15.62 -38.95 -40.83
CA ASP A 57 -16.56 -40.05 -41.04
C ASP A 57 -17.58 -39.78 -42.18
N ASP A 58 -18.10 -38.55 -42.28
CA ASP A 58 -19.12 -38.20 -43.29
C ASP A 58 -18.49 -37.65 -44.58
N GLY A 59 -17.22 -37.20 -44.55
CA GLY A 59 -16.57 -36.50 -45.65
C GLY A 59 -15.37 -37.25 -46.24
N LEU A 60 -14.30 -37.41 -45.46
CA LEU A 60 -13.04 -38.00 -45.95
C LEU A 60 -13.15 -39.50 -46.25
N GLU A 61 -13.84 -40.27 -45.40
CA GLU A 61 -14.00 -41.72 -45.59
C GLU A 61 -14.92 -42.06 -46.78
N PRO A 62 -16.08 -41.39 -46.97
CA PRO A 62 -16.95 -41.63 -48.13
C PRO A 62 -16.50 -40.92 -49.42
N GLY A 63 -15.61 -39.92 -49.31
CA GLY A 63 -15.17 -39.07 -50.44
C GLY A 63 -16.16 -37.95 -50.81
N ASP A 64 -17.07 -37.58 -49.92
CA ASP A 64 -18.07 -36.52 -50.13
C ASP A 64 -17.49 -35.13 -49.83
N TYR A 65 -16.99 -34.46 -50.88
CA TYR A 65 -16.42 -33.12 -50.78
C TYR A 65 -17.41 -32.05 -50.30
N PRO A 66 -18.69 -32.01 -50.75
CA PRO A 66 -19.70 -31.15 -50.15
C PRO A 66 -19.88 -31.31 -48.64
N ALA A 67 -19.98 -32.55 -48.14
CA ALA A 67 -20.09 -32.81 -46.70
C ALA A 67 -18.84 -32.36 -45.94
N LEU A 68 -17.65 -32.65 -46.49
CA LEU A 68 -16.37 -32.20 -45.94
C LEU A 68 -16.29 -30.66 -45.87
N ALA A 69 -16.67 -29.95 -46.93
CA ALA A 69 -16.70 -28.49 -46.96
C ALA A 69 -17.68 -27.91 -45.93
N GLY A 70 -18.85 -28.54 -45.76
CA GLY A 70 -19.83 -28.20 -44.71
C GLY A 70 -19.25 -28.32 -43.30
N TRP A 71 -18.66 -29.47 -42.96
CA TRP A 71 -18.10 -29.71 -41.63
C TRP A 71 -16.87 -28.86 -41.33
N THR A 72 -15.98 -28.66 -42.31
CA THR A 72 -14.82 -27.75 -42.16
C THR A 72 -15.22 -26.29 -41.99
N THR A 73 -16.27 -25.83 -42.69
CA THR A 73 -16.83 -24.49 -42.51
C THR A 73 -17.44 -24.34 -41.11
N ALA A 74 -18.18 -25.35 -40.63
CA ALA A 74 -18.70 -25.38 -39.28
C ALA A 74 -17.60 -25.36 -38.22
N LEU A 75 -16.52 -26.13 -38.42
CA LEU A 75 -15.33 -26.15 -37.56
C LEU A 75 -14.69 -24.76 -37.47
N PHE A 76 -14.52 -24.07 -38.60
CA PHE A 76 -13.99 -22.72 -38.63
C PHE A 76 -14.91 -21.72 -37.92
N ALA A 77 -16.22 -21.76 -38.19
CA ALA A 77 -17.21 -20.87 -37.58
C ALA A 77 -17.26 -21.03 -36.05
N VAL A 78 -17.28 -22.28 -35.56
CA VAL A 78 -17.24 -22.59 -34.13
C VAL A 78 -15.91 -22.17 -33.52
N GLY A 79 -14.79 -22.41 -34.20
CA GLY A 79 -13.47 -21.96 -33.76
C GLY A 79 -13.36 -20.44 -33.63
N ALA A 80 -13.83 -19.69 -34.62
CA ALA A 80 -13.86 -18.24 -34.62
C ALA A 80 -14.76 -17.68 -33.51
N PHE A 81 -15.94 -18.26 -33.32
CA PHE A 81 -16.85 -17.89 -32.23
C PHE A 81 -16.24 -18.20 -30.86
N ASN A 82 -15.58 -19.36 -30.71
CA ASN A 82 -14.90 -19.72 -29.47
C ASN A 82 -13.71 -18.78 -29.16
N ALA A 83 -12.96 -18.35 -30.18
CA ALA A 83 -11.92 -17.33 -30.04
C ALA A 83 -12.50 -15.99 -29.58
N TRP A 84 -13.62 -15.54 -30.17
CA TRP A 84 -14.33 -14.34 -29.75
C TRP A 84 -14.83 -14.43 -28.30
N LEU A 85 -15.42 -15.56 -27.91
CA LEU A 85 -15.82 -15.83 -26.51
C LEU A 85 -14.61 -15.78 -25.57
N SER A 86 -13.45 -16.29 -25.97
CA SER A 86 -12.21 -16.21 -25.18
C SER A 86 -11.82 -14.76 -24.89
N ILE A 87 -11.89 -13.89 -25.91
CA ILE A 87 -11.59 -12.45 -25.77
C ILE A 87 -12.61 -11.79 -24.85
N MET A 88 -13.91 -12.06 -25.06
CA MET A 88 -14.97 -11.47 -24.24
C MET A 88 -14.89 -11.95 -22.78
N ARG A 89 -14.57 -13.22 -22.56
CA ARG A 89 -14.31 -13.82 -21.25
C ARG A 89 -13.16 -13.10 -20.57
N HIS A 90 -12.00 -12.97 -21.23
CA HIS A 90 -10.83 -12.31 -20.68
C HIS A 90 -11.13 -10.84 -20.33
N ARG A 91 -11.83 -10.11 -21.21
CA ARG A 91 -12.24 -8.72 -20.98
C ARG A 91 -13.18 -8.58 -19.79
N THR A 92 -14.17 -9.47 -19.68
CA THR A 92 -15.15 -9.45 -18.59
C THR A 92 -14.51 -9.80 -17.25
N MET A 93 -13.67 -10.83 -17.21
CA MET A 93 -12.94 -11.23 -15.99
C MET A 93 -11.95 -10.17 -15.54
N THR A 94 -11.28 -9.50 -16.47
CA THR A 94 -10.39 -8.38 -16.13
C THR A 94 -11.16 -7.22 -15.50
N ARG A 95 -12.37 -6.91 -15.99
CA ARG A 95 -13.24 -5.90 -15.36
C ARG A 95 -13.68 -6.31 -13.96
N VAL A 96 -14.06 -7.58 -13.77
CA VAL A 96 -14.44 -8.14 -12.46
C VAL A 96 -13.29 -8.02 -11.46
N ARG A 97 -12.07 -8.40 -11.89
CA ARG A 97 -10.84 -8.26 -11.09
C ARG A 97 -10.57 -6.82 -10.70
N MET A 98 -10.58 -5.91 -11.67
CA MET A 98 -10.24 -4.52 -11.43
C MET A 98 -11.26 -3.85 -10.50
N ASP A 99 -12.56 -4.11 -10.67
CA ASP A 99 -13.59 -3.59 -9.76
C ASP A 99 -13.35 -4.05 -8.31
N ALA A 100 -13.07 -5.34 -8.12
CA ALA A 100 -12.77 -5.90 -6.80
C ALA A 100 -11.47 -5.35 -6.19
N ASN A 101 -10.44 -5.16 -7.02
CA ASN A 101 -9.16 -4.58 -6.62
C ASN A 101 -9.35 -3.14 -6.13
N PHE A 102 -9.90 -2.25 -6.97
CA PHE A 102 -10.11 -0.85 -6.59
C PHE A 102 -11.06 -0.70 -5.41
N ARG A 103 -12.14 -1.48 -5.36
CA ARG A 103 -13.09 -1.44 -4.24
C ARG A 103 -12.43 -1.82 -2.92
N THR A 104 -11.62 -2.88 -2.91
CA THR A 104 -10.87 -3.29 -1.71
C THR A 104 -9.80 -2.27 -1.32
N VAL A 105 -9.03 -1.74 -2.29
CA VAL A 105 -8.04 -0.67 -2.03
C VAL A 105 -8.73 0.54 -1.39
N LYS A 106 -9.89 0.97 -1.90
CA LYS A 106 -10.63 2.11 -1.33
C LYS A 106 -11.07 1.86 0.11
N VAL A 107 -11.59 0.66 0.43
CA VAL A 107 -12.01 0.32 1.78
C VAL A 107 -10.82 0.27 2.74
N VAL A 108 -9.70 -0.32 2.31
CA VAL A 108 -8.46 -0.36 3.10
C VAL A 108 -7.89 1.05 3.30
N LEU A 109 -7.83 1.88 2.25
CA LEU A 109 -7.34 3.26 2.34
C LEU A 109 -8.25 4.12 3.21
N GLY A 110 -9.57 4.00 3.05
CA GLY A 110 -10.55 4.70 3.89
C GLY A 110 -10.40 4.33 5.36
N GLN A 111 -10.15 3.06 5.67
CA GLN A 111 -9.87 2.63 7.04
C GLN A 111 -8.52 3.12 7.55
N ALA A 112 -7.47 3.12 6.72
CA ALA A 112 -6.17 3.66 7.09
C ALA A 112 -6.27 5.15 7.44
N VAL A 113 -7.01 5.93 6.65
CA VAL A 113 -7.30 7.35 6.92
C VAL A 113 -8.10 7.50 8.22
N ARG A 114 -9.10 6.63 8.46
CA ARG A 114 -9.92 6.65 9.68
C ARG A 114 -9.12 6.30 10.94
N LEU A 115 -8.14 5.41 10.85
CA LEU A 115 -7.21 5.09 11.94
C LEU A 115 -6.23 6.25 12.21
N GLY A 116 -5.83 6.99 11.17
CA GLY A 116 -4.97 8.17 11.27
C GLY A 116 -3.64 7.87 11.99
N GLY A 117 -3.26 8.74 12.94
CA GLY A 117 -2.01 8.61 13.71
C GLY A 117 -1.93 7.38 14.64
N VAL A 118 -3.01 6.60 14.77
CA VAL A 118 -3.02 5.33 15.51
C VAL A 118 -2.44 4.20 14.67
N LEU A 119 -2.47 4.32 13.34
CA LEU A 119 -2.06 3.26 12.42
C LEU A 119 -0.57 2.93 12.55
N SER A 120 0.31 3.94 12.50
CA SER A 120 1.76 3.77 12.57
C SER A 120 2.24 3.07 13.85
N ARG A 121 1.44 3.14 14.91
CA ARG A 121 1.74 2.53 16.21
C ARG A 121 1.18 1.12 16.38
N ARG A 122 0.21 0.71 15.56
CA ARG A 122 -0.46 -0.60 15.65
C ARG A 122 -0.07 -1.57 14.54
N VAL A 123 0.26 -1.06 13.36
CA VAL A 123 0.55 -1.86 12.17
C VAL A 123 1.79 -1.28 11.50
N GLY A 124 2.80 -2.13 11.24
CA GLY A 124 4.01 -1.68 10.55
C GLY A 124 3.70 -1.25 9.11
N ALA A 125 4.41 -0.24 8.60
CA ALA A 125 4.21 0.27 7.24
C ALA A 125 4.27 -0.83 6.16
N GLY A 126 5.19 -1.80 6.31
CA GLY A 126 5.29 -2.95 5.40
C GLY A 126 4.09 -3.91 5.45
N GLU A 127 3.46 -4.04 6.63
CA GLU A 127 2.24 -4.86 6.78
C GLU A 127 1.05 -4.15 6.11
N VAL A 128 0.92 -2.83 6.27
CA VAL A 128 -0.12 -2.04 5.57
C VAL A 128 0.02 -2.15 4.05
N VAL A 129 1.24 -2.06 3.51
CA VAL A 129 1.50 -2.23 2.07
C VAL A 129 1.16 -3.65 1.61
N THR A 130 1.52 -4.66 2.41
CA THR A 130 1.19 -6.05 2.10
C THR A 130 -0.32 -6.27 2.07
N ILE A 131 -1.06 -5.70 3.01
CA ILE A 131 -2.52 -5.77 3.08
C ILE A 131 -3.17 -4.98 1.93
N GLY A 132 -2.69 -3.77 1.65
CA GLY A 132 -3.26 -2.85 0.66
C GLY A 132 -2.94 -3.18 -0.80
N VAL A 133 -1.85 -3.91 -1.06
CA VAL A 133 -1.43 -4.28 -2.42
C VAL A 133 -1.42 -5.80 -2.60
N GLY A 134 -0.66 -6.52 -1.76
CA GLY A 134 -0.45 -7.96 -1.90
C GLY A 134 -1.70 -8.80 -1.66
N ASP A 135 -2.36 -8.60 -0.51
CA ASP A 135 -3.59 -9.31 -0.17
C ASP A 135 -4.74 -8.87 -1.08
N VAL A 136 -4.84 -7.59 -1.44
CA VAL A 136 -5.84 -7.11 -2.41
C VAL A 136 -5.68 -7.76 -3.78
N ASN A 137 -4.45 -7.87 -4.28
CA ASN A 137 -4.18 -8.56 -5.55
C ASN A 137 -4.51 -10.06 -5.45
N THR A 138 -4.24 -10.70 -4.32
CA THR A 138 -4.61 -12.11 -4.08
C THR A 138 -6.13 -12.29 -4.08
N ILE A 139 -6.87 -11.42 -3.39
CA ILE A 139 -8.34 -11.40 -3.37
C ILE A 139 -8.90 -11.19 -4.78
N SER A 140 -8.43 -10.17 -5.51
CA SER A 140 -8.94 -9.84 -6.84
C SER A 140 -8.64 -10.93 -7.88
N ASN A 141 -7.46 -11.56 -7.81
CA ASN A 141 -7.12 -12.68 -8.67
C ASN A 141 -7.99 -13.91 -8.37
N SER A 142 -8.29 -14.19 -7.11
CA SER A 142 -9.17 -15.33 -6.76
C SER A 142 -10.53 -15.24 -7.45
N LEU A 143 -11.09 -14.04 -7.61
CA LEU A 143 -12.37 -13.80 -8.31
C LEU A 143 -12.33 -14.12 -9.81
N THR A 144 -11.16 -14.04 -10.46
CA THR A 144 -11.03 -14.35 -11.89
C THR A 144 -11.09 -15.84 -12.20
N VAL A 145 -10.78 -16.67 -11.21
CA VAL A 145 -10.71 -18.13 -11.38
C VAL A 145 -12.06 -18.78 -11.07
N ILE A 146 -12.96 -18.09 -10.35
CA ILE A 146 -14.30 -18.60 -10.03
C ILE A 146 -15.11 -18.91 -11.29
N GLY A 147 -15.16 -17.99 -12.26
CA GLY A 147 -15.92 -18.18 -13.50
C GLY A 147 -15.44 -19.39 -14.31
N PRO A 148 -14.14 -19.48 -14.68
CA PRO A 148 -13.58 -20.65 -15.34
C PRO A 148 -13.64 -21.93 -14.51
N GLY A 149 -13.56 -21.86 -13.18
CA GLY A 149 -13.70 -23.03 -12.29
C GLY A 149 -15.07 -23.71 -12.43
N VAL A 150 -16.16 -22.93 -12.45
CA VAL A 150 -17.51 -23.45 -12.73
C VAL A 150 -17.61 -23.97 -14.16
N GLY A 151 -17.02 -23.24 -15.12
CA GLY A 151 -16.94 -23.69 -16.51
C GLY A 151 -16.18 -25.01 -16.70
N ALA A 152 -15.22 -25.32 -15.83
CA ALA A 152 -14.45 -26.55 -15.88
C ALA A 152 -15.31 -27.76 -15.56
N LEU A 153 -16.17 -27.63 -14.54
CA LEU A 153 -17.14 -28.67 -14.19
C LEU A 153 -18.15 -28.87 -15.32
N ALA A 154 -18.69 -27.77 -15.89
CA ALA A 154 -19.62 -27.85 -17.01
C ALA A 154 -18.98 -28.52 -18.24
N ALA A 155 -17.77 -28.13 -18.62
CA ALA A 155 -17.05 -28.73 -19.74
C ALA A 155 -16.74 -30.21 -19.50
N TYR A 156 -16.36 -30.59 -18.28
CA TYR A 156 -16.15 -31.98 -17.92
C TYR A 156 -17.43 -32.81 -18.08
N LEU A 157 -18.59 -32.30 -17.65
CA LEU A 157 -19.89 -32.96 -17.83
C LEU A 157 -20.31 -33.07 -19.32
N VAL A 158 -20.05 -32.03 -20.12
CA VAL A 158 -20.32 -32.04 -21.56
C VAL A 158 -19.47 -33.10 -22.26
N VAL A 159 -18.16 -33.12 -21.99
CA VAL A 159 -17.26 -34.14 -22.56
C VAL A 159 -17.62 -35.54 -22.06
N ALA A 160 -18.06 -35.69 -20.81
CA ALA A 160 -18.56 -36.95 -20.27
C ALA A 160 -19.74 -37.50 -21.10
N GLY A 161 -20.73 -36.65 -21.38
CA GLY A 161 -21.87 -37.01 -22.21
C GLY A 161 -21.47 -37.40 -23.63
N LEU A 162 -20.56 -36.64 -24.26
CA LEU A 162 -20.06 -36.93 -25.61
C LEU A 162 -19.26 -38.24 -25.65
N LEU A 163 -18.41 -38.51 -24.66
CA LEU A 163 -17.67 -39.77 -24.57
C LEU A 163 -18.59 -40.97 -24.32
N MET A 164 -19.63 -40.81 -23.49
CA MET A 164 -20.63 -41.86 -23.26
C MET A 164 -21.40 -42.22 -24.55
N SER A 165 -21.63 -41.26 -25.45
CA SER A 165 -22.24 -41.54 -26.76
C SER A 165 -21.34 -42.30 -27.73
N VAL A 166 -20.02 -42.25 -27.55
CA VAL A 166 -19.05 -42.99 -28.38
C VAL A 166 -18.82 -44.38 -27.82
N SER A 167 -18.38 -44.48 -26.56
CA SER A 167 -18.07 -45.77 -25.94
C SER A 167 -18.05 -45.67 -24.41
N LEU A 168 -18.96 -46.40 -23.77
CA LEU A 168 -19.05 -46.47 -22.30
C LEU A 168 -17.74 -46.92 -21.60
N PRO A 169 -16.99 -47.95 -22.07
CA PRO A 169 -15.74 -48.34 -21.42
C PRO A 169 -14.65 -47.26 -21.53
N ILE A 170 -14.51 -46.59 -22.68
CA ILE A 170 -13.56 -45.47 -22.82
C ILE A 170 -13.97 -44.31 -21.93
N ALA A 171 -15.27 -43.97 -21.92
CA ALA A 171 -15.80 -42.91 -21.07
C ALA A 171 -15.49 -43.16 -19.59
N ALA A 172 -15.69 -44.38 -19.09
CA ALA A 172 -15.36 -44.73 -17.71
C ALA A 172 -13.87 -44.54 -17.41
N VAL A 173 -12.98 -44.99 -18.30
CA VAL A 173 -11.51 -44.83 -18.15
C VAL A 173 -11.13 -43.35 -18.12
N VAL A 174 -11.63 -42.53 -19.04
CA VAL A 174 -11.31 -41.10 -19.14
C VAL A 174 -11.86 -40.32 -17.94
N LEU A 175 -13.12 -40.57 -17.57
CA LEU A 175 -13.80 -39.87 -16.48
C LEU A 175 -13.21 -40.22 -15.12
N LEU A 176 -12.77 -41.46 -14.88
CA LEU A 176 -12.08 -41.79 -13.63
C LEU A 176 -10.61 -41.38 -13.64
N GLY A 177 -9.93 -41.56 -14.77
CA GLY A 177 -8.49 -41.34 -14.89
C GLY A 177 -8.07 -39.87 -14.79
N MET A 178 -8.82 -38.95 -15.40
CA MET A 178 -8.46 -37.52 -15.39
C MET A 178 -8.55 -36.85 -14.01
N PRO A 179 -9.62 -37.03 -13.22
CA PRO A 179 -9.67 -36.58 -11.84
C PRO A 179 -8.62 -37.25 -10.95
N LEU A 180 -8.30 -38.52 -11.18
CA LEU A 180 -7.24 -39.22 -10.43
C LEU A 180 -5.87 -38.58 -10.67
N VAL A 181 -5.53 -38.27 -11.92
CA VAL A 181 -4.29 -37.53 -12.25
C VAL A 181 -4.30 -36.15 -11.58
N GLY A 182 -5.41 -35.42 -11.63
CA GLY A 182 -5.56 -34.13 -10.95
C GLY A 182 -5.40 -34.22 -9.43
N ALA A 183 -5.97 -35.25 -8.80
CA ALA A 183 -5.89 -35.50 -7.35
C ALA A 183 -4.49 -35.95 -6.91
N LEU A 184 -3.72 -36.60 -7.78
CA LEU A 184 -2.34 -36.98 -7.51
C LEU A 184 -1.39 -35.77 -7.61
N VAL A 185 -1.55 -34.96 -8.66
CA VAL A 185 -0.66 -33.82 -8.95
C VAL A 185 -1.02 -32.58 -8.12
N GLY A 186 -2.31 -32.34 -7.85
CA GLY A 186 -2.81 -31.14 -7.16
C GLY A 186 -2.21 -30.90 -5.77
N PRO A 187 -2.25 -31.86 -4.83
CA PRO A 187 -1.65 -31.71 -3.50
C PRO A 187 -0.13 -31.48 -3.54
N LEU A 188 0.54 -32.06 -4.55
CA LEU A 188 1.98 -31.89 -4.75
C LEU A 188 2.31 -30.44 -5.11
N LEU A 189 1.55 -29.84 -6.04
CA LEU A 189 1.65 -28.42 -6.40
C LEU A 189 1.43 -27.49 -5.19
N GLY A 190 0.42 -27.78 -4.38
CA GLY A 190 0.09 -26.96 -3.21
C GLY A 190 1.18 -26.97 -2.13
N ARG A 191 1.83 -28.12 -1.89
CA ARG A 191 2.94 -28.22 -0.92
C ARG A 191 4.18 -27.46 -1.39
N LEU A 192 4.48 -27.49 -2.69
CA LEU A 192 5.64 -26.81 -3.28
C LEU A 192 5.57 -25.29 -3.20
N GLN A 193 4.38 -24.73 -3.40
CA GLN A 193 4.19 -23.28 -3.35
C GLN A 193 4.53 -22.73 -1.96
N GLY A 194 4.36 -23.51 -0.89
CA GLY A 194 4.83 -23.17 0.46
C GLY A 194 6.36 -23.03 0.52
N THR A 195 7.09 -24.03 0.03
CA THR A 195 8.56 -24.00 -0.02
C THR A 195 9.11 -22.91 -0.96
N GLU A 196 8.42 -22.66 -2.07
CA GLU A 196 8.76 -21.57 -2.99
C GLU A 196 8.55 -20.20 -2.33
N THR A 197 7.51 -20.06 -1.51
CA THR A 197 7.26 -18.82 -0.74
C THR A 197 8.37 -18.54 0.25
N GLU A 198 8.82 -19.55 1.00
CA GLU A 198 9.95 -19.42 1.96
C GLU A 198 11.27 -19.07 1.24
N TYR A 199 11.51 -19.66 0.07
CA TYR A 199 12.66 -19.28 -0.77
C TYR A 199 12.58 -17.82 -1.24
N ARG A 200 11.41 -17.37 -1.70
CA ARG A 200 11.19 -15.98 -2.13
C ARG A 200 11.33 -15.00 -0.95
N GLU A 201 10.92 -15.38 0.25
CA GLU A 201 11.11 -14.57 1.46
C GLU A 201 12.59 -14.39 1.79
N ARG A 202 13.38 -15.49 1.80
CA ARG A 202 14.83 -15.42 1.99
C ARG A 202 15.54 -14.63 0.89
N GLN A 203 15.08 -14.77 -0.35
CA GLN A 203 15.56 -13.95 -1.47
C GLN A 203 15.26 -12.47 -1.22
N GLY A 204 14.06 -12.13 -0.77
CA GLY A 204 13.67 -10.76 -0.42
C GLY A 204 14.54 -10.17 0.68
N VAL A 205 14.81 -10.92 1.76
CA VAL A 205 15.71 -10.50 2.85
C VAL A 205 17.12 -10.22 2.34
N LEU A 206 17.66 -11.08 1.47
CA LEU A 206 18.99 -10.86 0.90
C LEU A 206 19.01 -9.62 -0.01
N THR A 207 17.97 -9.40 -0.82
CA THR A 207 17.82 -8.20 -1.66
C THR A 207 17.69 -6.93 -0.82
N ALA A 208 16.92 -6.95 0.26
CA ALA A 208 16.81 -5.82 1.19
C ALA A 208 18.17 -5.47 1.79
N ARG A 209 18.94 -6.49 2.21
CA ARG A 209 20.30 -6.30 2.74
C ARG A 209 21.26 -5.65 1.71
N ILE A 210 21.07 -5.87 0.41
CA ILE A 210 21.85 -5.17 -0.63
C ILE A 210 21.50 -3.67 -0.64
N ALA A 211 20.22 -3.33 -0.51
CA ALA A 211 19.80 -1.93 -0.42
C ALA A 211 20.38 -1.26 0.84
N ASP A 212 20.37 -1.97 1.97
CA ASP A 212 20.98 -1.48 3.22
C ASP A 212 22.50 -1.29 3.08
N LEU A 213 23.19 -2.23 2.43
CA LEU A 213 24.64 -2.10 2.15
C LEU A 213 24.94 -0.93 1.20
N ALA A 214 24.07 -0.65 0.23
CA ALA A 214 24.23 0.49 -0.66
C ALA A 214 24.03 1.82 0.09
N GLY A 215 23.05 1.89 0.99
CA GLY A 215 22.83 3.05 1.87
C GLY A 215 23.94 3.24 2.90
N GLY A 216 24.42 2.14 3.49
CA GLY A 216 25.50 2.10 4.48
C GLY A 216 26.91 2.10 3.89
N LEU A 217 27.06 2.14 2.56
CA LEU A 217 28.36 2.01 1.89
C LEU A 217 29.33 3.12 2.30
N ARG A 218 28.80 4.34 2.54
CA ARG A 218 29.60 5.47 3.04
C ARG A 218 30.16 5.22 4.44
N VAL A 219 29.37 4.61 5.33
CA VAL A 219 29.79 4.24 6.69
C VAL A 219 30.84 3.13 6.64
N LEU A 220 30.60 2.12 5.81
CA LEU A 220 31.53 1.02 5.52
C LEU A 220 32.85 1.47 4.89
N ASN A 221 32.86 2.60 4.17
CA ASN A 221 34.08 3.22 3.66
C ASN A 221 34.91 3.86 4.79
N GLY A 222 34.27 4.43 5.81
CA GLY A 222 34.93 5.14 6.90
C GLY A 222 35.47 4.23 8.01
N LEU A 223 34.67 3.26 8.46
CA LEU A 223 35.04 2.35 9.55
C LEU A 223 35.96 1.20 9.11
N GLY A 224 36.05 0.94 7.80
CA GLY A 224 36.62 -0.31 7.28
C GLY A 224 35.70 -1.51 7.56
N GLY A 225 35.96 -2.66 6.93
CA GLY A 225 35.15 -3.88 7.13
C GLY A 225 34.30 -4.33 5.94
N LYS A 226 34.48 -3.72 4.76
CA LYS A 226 33.82 -4.17 3.50
C LYS A 226 34.00 -5.66 3.23
N GLY A 227 35.17 -6.20 3.54
CA GLY A 227 35.47 -7.63 3.38
C GLY A 227 34.54 -8.52 4.20
N LEU A 228 34.32 -8.19 5.48
CA LEU A 228 33.45 -8.97 6.37
C LEU A 228 32.00 -9.04 5.86
N PHE A 229 31.47 -7.91 5.40
CA PHE A 229 30.12 -7.84 4.85
C PHE A 229 30.03 -8.47 3.46
N ALA A 230 31.05 -8.32 2.62
CA ALA A 230 31.14 -8.99 1.32
C ALA A 230 31.20 -10.52 1.49
N ASP A 231 31.98 -11.02 2.44
CA ASP A 231 32.10 -12.44 2.75
C ASP A 231 30.81 -13.00 3.36
N ALA A 232 30.16 -12.25 4.25
CA ALA A 232 28.84 -12.60 4.78
C ALA A 232 27.79 -12.68 3.65
N PHE A 233 27.73 -11.65 2.79
CA PHE A 233 26.84 -11.64 1.63
C PHE A 233 27.14 -12.79 0.67
N HIS A 234 28.42 -13.06 0.38
CA HIS A 234 28.81 -14.16 -0.49
C HIS A 234 28.35 -15.50 0.09
N ARG A 235 28.57 -15.75 1.40
CA ARG A 235 28.11 -16.98 2.07
C ARG A 235 26.59 -17.13 2.03
N ASP A 236 25.84 -16.07 2.34
CA ASP A 236 24.38 -16.11 2.35
C ASP A 236 23.81 -16.26 0.93
N SER A 237 24.42 -15.61 -0.06
CA SER A 237 24.11 -15.77 -1.49
C SER A 237 24.35 -17.21 -1.97
N GLN A 238 25.48 -17.83 -1.59
CA GLN A 238 25.75 -19.23 -1.93
C GLN A 238 24.75 -20.20 -1.28
N ARG A 239 24.35 -19.95 -0.02
CA ARG A 239 23.30 -20.73 0.66
C ARG A 239 21.96 -20.59 -0.06
N LEU A 240 21.58 -19.36 -0.41
CA LEU A 240 20.35 -19.09 -1.16
C LEU A 240 20.39 -19.77 -2.54
N ARG A 241 21.52 -19.73 -3.25
CA ARG A 241 21.70 -20.43 -4.53
C ARG A 241 21.51 -21.94 -4.38
N ALA A 242 22.14 -22.54 -3.37
CA ALA A 242 22.00 -23.97 -3.10
C ALA A 242 20.54 -24.36 -2.76
N GLN A 243 19.84 -23.52 -1.98
CA GLN A 243 18.41 -23.69 -1.73
C GLN A 243 17.60 -23.52 -3.02
N GLY A 244 17.92 -22.55 -3.85
CA GLY A 244 17.30 -22.31 -5.15
C GLY A 244 17.41 -23.52 -6.08
N TYR A 245 18.56 -24.19 -6.12
CA TYR A 245 18.69 -25.46 -6.86
C TYR A 245 17.81 -26.58 -6.28
N ARG A 246 17.67 -26.68 -4.96
CA ARG A 246 16.77 -27.67 -4.34
C ARG A 246 15.31 -27.39 -4.68
N VAL A 247 14.86 -26.15 -4.51
CA VAL A 247 13.49 -25.74 -4.84
C VAL A 247 13.24 -25.91 -6.34
N GLY A 248 14.16 -25.43 -7.18
CA GLY A 248 14.10 -25.56 -8.63
C GLY A 248 14.03 -27.01 -9.09
N ALA A 249 14.82 -27.92 -8.51
CA ALA A 249 14.76 -29.34 -8.85
C ALA A 249 13.37 -29.94 -8.58
N VAL A 250 12.77 -29.63 -7.44
CA VAL A 250 11.43 -30.13 -7.09
C VAL A 250 10.37 -29.49 -8.00
N THR A 251 10.46 -28.17 -8.26
CA THR A 251 9.54 -27.47 -9.19
C THR A 251 9.62 -28.05 -10.60
N SER A 252 10.82 -28.33 -11.10
CA SER A 252 11.02 -28.97 -12.41
C SER A 252 10.37 -30.34 -12.49
N TRP A 253 10.53 -31.18 -11.46
CA TRP A 253 9.84 -32.48 -11.40
C TRP A 253 8.33 -32.35 -11.37
N VAL A 254 7.77 -31.34 -10.70
CA VAL A 254 6.33 -31.13 -10.66
C VAL A 254 5.79 -30.58 -11.98
N GLN A 255 6.51 -29.71 -12.66
CA GLN A 255 6.16 -29.33 -14.04
C GLN A 255 6.22 -30.54 -14.98
N ALA A 256 7.27 -31.36 -14.86
CA ALA A 256 7.43 -32.59 -15.64
C ALA A 256 6.29 -33.59 -15.37
N LEU A 257 5.90 -33.82 -14.11
CA LEU A 257 4.77 -34.70 -13.76
C LEU A 257 3.42 -34.10 -14.17
N GLY A 258 3.26 -32.78 -14.03
CA GLY A 258 2.04 -32.07 -14.38
C GLY A 258 1.71 -32.11 -15.87
N VAL A 259 2.71 -32.17 -16.74
CA VAL A 259 2.53 -32.36 -18.20
C VAL A 259 2.64 -33.84 -18.59
N GLY A 260 3.58 -34.56 -17.96
CA GLY A 260 3.91 -35.95 -18.30
C GLY A 260 2.82 -36.94 -17.95
N LEU A 261 2.20 -36.85 -16.76
CA LEU A 261 1.12 -37.77 -16.38
C LEU A 261 -0.12 -37.65 -17.27
N PRO A 262 -0.65 -36.44 -17.58
CA PRO A 262 -1.71 -36.31 -18.57
C PRO A 262 -1.34 -36.82 -19.96
N THR A 263 -0.08 -36.63 -20.38
CA THR A 263 0.41 -37.11 -21.69
C THR A 263 0.50 -38.64 -21.73
N LEU A 264 1.00 -39.28 -20.68
CA LEU A 264 1.01 -40.74 -20.53
C LEU A 264 -0.41 -41.30 -20.49
N PHE A 265 -1.32 -40.62 -19.78
CA PHE A 265 -2.73 -40.99 -19.75
C PHE A 265 -3.37 -40.90 -21.15
N LEU A 266 -3.11 -39.81 -21.88
CA LEU A 266 -3.53 -39.66 -23.28
C LEU A 266 -3.00 -40.82 -24.14
N ALA A 267 -1.74 -41.24 -23.97
CA ALA A 267 -1.18 -42.37 -24.70
C ALA A 267 -1.90 -43.69 -24.40
N VAL A 268 -2.21 -43.97 -23.13
CA VAL A 268 -2.96 -45.17 -22.71
C VAL A 268 -4.38 -45.17 -23.30
N VAL A 269 -5.09 -44.04 -23.23
CA VAL A 269 -6.44 -43.93 -23.80
C VAL A 269 -6.40 -44.06 -25.33
N THR A 270 -5.40 -43.46 -25.98
CA THR A 270 -5.22 -43.57 -27.43
C THR A 270 -4.96 -45.02 -27.84
N TRP A 271 -4.12 -45.75 -27.09
CA TRP A 271 -3.90 -47.18 -27.31
C TRP A 271 -5.18 -48.00 -27.16
N LEU A 272 -5.98 -47.74 -26.12
CA LEU A 272 -7.26 -48.42 -25.91
C LEU A 272 -8.25 -48.14 -27.03
N ALA A 273 -8.39 -46.88 -27.43
CA ALA A 273 -9.28 -46.46 -28.52
C ALA A 273 -8.83 -47.04 -29.87
N ALA A 274 -7.53 -47.05 -30.15
CA ALA A 274 -6.98 -47.65 -31.38
C ALA A 274 -7.23 -49.15 -31.44
N ARG A 275 -7.14 -49.87 -30.31
CA ARG A 275 -7.48 -51.30 -30.24
C ARG A 275 -8.95 -51.56 -30.54
N LEU A 276 -9.85 -50.72 -30.04
CA LEU A 276 -11.29 -50.81 -30.31
C LEU A 276 -11.62 -50.47 -31.77
N ALA A 277 -10.96 -49.47 -32.36
CA ALA A 277 -11.07 -49.16 -33.78
C ALA A 277 -10.58 -50.32 -34.66
N ALA A 278 -9.44 -50.95 -34.32
CA ALA A 278 -8.94 -52.13 -35.02
C ALA A 278 -9.88 -53.35 -34.94
N GLN A 279 -10.74 -53.41 -33.93
CA GLN A 279 -11.79 -54.42 -33.78
C GLN A 279 -13.09 -54.07 -34.53
N GLY A 280 -13.14 -52.92 -35.20
CA GLY A 280 -14.33 -52.42 -35.88
C GLY A 280 -15.42 -51.89 -34.93
N ALA A 281 -15.10 -51.67 -33.65
CA ALA A 281 -16.04 -51.16 -32.66
C ALA A 281 -16.11 -49.62 -32.61
N LEU A 282 -15.20 -48.94 -33.30
CA LEU A 282 -15.13 -47.47 -33.41
C LEU A 282 -14.77 -47.07 -34.84
N THR A 283 -15.32 -45.96 -35.32
CA THR A 283 -14.89 -45.34 -36.58
C THR A 283 -13.54 -44.63 -36.43
N VAL A 284 -12.92 -44.27 -37.56
CA VAL A 284 -11.68 -43.49 -37.56
C VAL A 284 -11.92 -42.08 -36.99
N GLY A 285 -13.05 -41.45 -37.31
CA GLY A 285 -13.44 -40.17 -36.72
C GLY A 285 -13.68 -40.26 -35.22
N GLU A 286 -14.37 -41.31 -34.74
CA GLU A 286 -14.61 -41.52 -33.31
C GLU A 286 -13.29 -41.68 -32.53
N LEU A 287 -12.30 -42.40 -33.07
CA LEU A 287 -10.96 -42.48 -32.51
C LEU A 287 -10.31 -41.09 -32.36
N VAL A 288 -10.39 -40.26 -33.41
CA VAL A 288 -9.86 -38.88 -33.38
C VAL A 288 -10.62 -38.01 -32.37
N SER A 289 -11.93 -38.21 -32.22
CA SER A 289 -12.74 -37.50 -31.23
C SER A 289 -12.29 -37.84 -29.80
N VAL A 290 -12.07 -39.13 -29.49
CA VAL A 290 -11.62 -39.58 -28.17
C VAL A 290 -10.27 -38.97 -27.81
N TYR A 291 -9.31 -38.99 -28.74
CA TYR A 291 -8.02 -38.32 -28.57
C TYR A 291 -8.18 -36.81 -28.29
N GLY A 292 -9.03 -36.14 -29.05
CA GLY A 292 -9.32 -34.72 -28.89
C GLY A 292 -9.98 -34.38 -27.56
N TYR A 293 -10.95 -35.19 -27.12
CA TYR A 293 -11.65 -35.00 -25.85
C TYR A 293 -10.71 -35.12 -24.65
N VAL A 294 -9.83 -36.12 -24.63
CA VAL A 294 -8.83 -36.26 -23.57
C VAL A 294 -7.89 -35.06 -23.55
N THR A 295 -7.42 -34.61 -24.72
CA THR A 295 -6.56 -33.43 -24.84
C THR A 295 -7.25 -32.16 -24.32
N VAL A 296 -8.53 -31.98 -24.63
CA VAL A 296 -9.34 -30.86 -24.16
C VAL A 296 -9.53 -30.91 -22.64
N LEU A 297 -9.76 -32.09 -22.05
CA LEU A 297 -10.00 -32.28 -20.61
C LEU A 297 -8.81 -31.95 -19.72
N VAL A 298 -7.58 -31.97 -20.24
CA VAL A 298 -6.37 -31.59 -19.48
C VAL A 298 -6.50 -30.17 -18.92
N ARG A 299 -7.02 -29.21 -19.71
CA ARG A 299 -7.15 -27.81 -19.26
C ARG A 299 -8.22 -27.61 -18.17
N PRO A 300 -9.48 -28.07 -18.33
CA PRO A 300 -10.49 -27.99 -17.26
C PRO A 300 -10.02 -28.56 -15.94
N VAL A 301 -9.37 -29.73 -15.94
CA VAL A 301 -8.85 -30.34 -14.70
C VAL A 301 -7.80 -29.43 -14.04
N ALA A 302 -6.85 -28.91 -14.82
CA ALA A 302 -5.84 -27.97 -14.30
C ALA A 302 -6.47 -26.68 -13.75
N TYR A 303 -7.45 -26.10 -14.45
CA TYR A 303 -8.19 -24.91 -13.99
C TYR A 303 -8.97 -25.19 -12.71
N PHE A 304 -9.56 -26.37 -12.55
CA PHE A 304 -10.29 -26.76 -11.35
C PHE A 304 -9.35 -26.87 -10.14
N VAL A 305 -8.18 -27.50 -10.30
CA VAL A 305 -7.16 -27.56 -9.25
C VAL A 305 -6.70 -26.14 -8.87
N GLN A 306 -6.43 -25.28 -9.85
CA GLN A 306 -6.05 -23.89 -9.63
C GLN A 306 -7.16 -23.10 -8.92
N PHE A 307 -8.43 -23.33 -9.28
CA PHE A 307 -9.59 -22.72 -8.63
C PHE A 307 -9.61 -23.02 -7.13
N CYS A 308 -9.46 -24.29 -6.73
CA CYS A 308 -9.44 -24.67 -5.32
C CYS A 308 -8.31 -23.96 -4.54
N TYR A 309 -7.14 -23.84 -5.15
CA TYR A 309 -5.99 -23.17 -4.56
C TYR A 309 -6.21 -21.65 -4.41
N GLU A 310 -6.62 -20.97 -5.48
CA GLU A 310 -6.78 -19.52 -5.50
C GLU A 310 -7.93 -19.06 -4.61
N VAL A 311 -9.04 -19.81 -4.54
CA VAL A 311 -10.12 -19.53 -3.58
C VAL A 311 -9.62 -19.65 -2.14
N SER A 312 -8.85 -20.69 -1.82
CA SER A 312 -8.30 -20.88 -0.48
C SER A 312 -7.38 -19.72 -0.07
N ARG A 313 -6.50 -19.28 -0.98
CA ARG A 313 -5.63 -18.11 -0.76
C ARG A 313 -6.42 -16.81 -0.65
N GLY A 314 -7.40 -16.59 -1.51
CA GLY A 314 -8.32 -15.46 -1.46
C GLY A 314 -9.03 -15.36 -0.11
N LEU A 315 -9.48 -16.48 0.45
CA LEU A 315 -10.12 -16.54 1.78
C LEU A 315 -9.15 -16.19 2.93
N VAL A 316 -7.87 -16.57 2.84
CA VAL A 316 -6.85 -16.20 3.83
C VAL A 316 -6.50 -14.72 3.74
N ALA A 317 -6.27 -14.21 2.53
CA ALA A 317 -6.00 -12.79 2.28
C ALA A 317 -7.19 -11.92 2.73
N ALA A 318 -8.42 -12.33 2.41
CA ALA A 318 -9.64 -11.66 2.87
C ALA A 318 -9.70 -11.61 4.39
N ARG A 319 -9.38 -12.70 5.12
CA ARG A 319 -9.31 -12.67 6.60
C ARG A 319 -8.30 -11.67 7.13
N ARG A 320 -7.18 -11.47 6.45
CA ARG A 320 -6.15 -10.50 6.83
C ARG A 320 -6.64 -9.06 6.62
N VAL A 321 -7.27 -8.78 5.48
CA VAL A 321 -7.94 -7.50 5.20
C VAL A 321 -9.05 -7.24 6.23
N ILE A 322 -9.90 -8.23 6.53
CA ILE A 322 -10.96 -8.12 7.53
C ILE A 322 -10.38 -7.71 8.89
N ARG A 323 -9.31 -8.37 9.36
CA ARG A 323 -8.64 -8.02 10.63
C ARG A 323 -8.17 -6.56 10.65
N PHE A 324 -7.66 -6.06 9.53
CA PHE A 324 -7.29 -4.66 9.39
C PHE A 324 -8.51 -3.73 9.43
N LEU A 325 -9.61 -4.10 8.78
CA LEU A 325 -10.87 -3.36 8.80
C LEU A 325 -11.57 -3.36 10.16
N GLU A 326 -11.26 -4.33 11.01
CA GLU A 326 -11.74 -4.42 12.39
C GLU A 326 -10.94 -3.57 13.38
N LEU A 327 -9.79 -3.01 12.98
CA LEU A 327 -9.05 -2.09 13.85
C LEU A 327 -9.90 -0.85 14.09
N GLU A 328 -10.21 -0.56 15.35
CA GLU A 328 -10.97 0.64 15.69
C GLU A 328 -10.02 1.82 15.94
N PRO A 329 -10.38 3.04 15.49
CA PRO A 329 -9.70 4.26 15.94
C PRO A 329 -9.87 4.40 17.46
N VAL A 330 -9.00 5.20 18.10
CA VAL A 330 -9.15 5.49 19.53
C VAL A 330 -10.54 6.11 19.76
N PRO A 331 -11.38 5.50 20.60
CA PRO A 331 -12.73 6.00 20.81
C PRO A 331 -12.68 7.37 21.47
N ASP A 332 -13.36 8.35 20.87
CA ASP A 332 -13.54 9.67 21.46
C ASP A 332 -14.77 9.66 22.37
N HIS A 333 -14.53 9.50 23.67
CA HIS A 333 -15.55 9.63 24.70
C HIS A 333 -15.68 11.06 25.22
N GLY A 334 -14.90 11.99 24.67
CA GLY A 334 -14.87 13.37 25.08
C GLY A 334 -16.19 14.07 24.82
N ARG A 335 -16.71 14.74 25.85
CA ARG A 335 -17.95 15.53 25.77
C ARG A 335 -17.81 16.92 26.37
N ARG A 336 -16.71 17.18 27.08
CA ARG A 336 -16.41 18.49 27.64
C ARG A 336 -15.65 19.34 26.62
N ASP A 337 -15.78 20.63 26.77
CA ASP A 337 -15.01 21.59 26.01
C ASP A 337 -13.60 21.74 26.59
N ALA A 338 -12.64 22.05 25.71
CA ALA A 338 -11.30 22.44 26.11
C ALA A 338 -11.32 23.75 26.93
N PRO A 339 -10.36 23.97 27.85
CA PRO A 339 -10.29 25.19 28.65
C PRO A 339 -10.34 26.47 27.80
N ALA A 340 -11.15 27.46 28.19
CA ALA A 340 -11.31 28.69 27.40
C ALA A 340 -10.04 29.56 27.36
N GLU A 341 -9.22 29.49 28.41
CA GLU A 341 -7.97 30.24 28.55
C GLU A 341 -6.76 29.30 28.49
N PRO A 342 -5.57 29.81 28.10
CA PRO A 342 -4.33 29.04 28.17
C PRO A 342 -4.11 28.46 29.57
N ALA A 343 -4.11 27.14 29.66
CA ALA A 343 -4.10 26.44 30.94
C ALA A 343 -2.96 25.43 31.04
N VAL A 344 -2.60 25.07 32.27
CA VAL A 344 -1.54 24.10 32.56
C VAL A 344 -1.92 22.73 32.00
N LEU A 345 -0.97 22.11 31.28
CA LEU A 345 -1.05 20.72 30.85
C LEU A 345 -0.20 19.88 31.81
N HIS A 346 -0.80 18.92 32.50
CA HIS A 346 -0.17 18.15 33.56
C HIS A 346 -0.29 16.66 33.30
N ASP A 347 0.84 15.97 33.26
CA ASP A 347 0.93 14.51 33.24
C ASP A 347 1.22 13.99 34.66
N PRO A 348 0.22 13.43 35.36
CA PRO A 348 0.42 12.95 36.73
C PRO A 348 1.30 11.70 36.80
N GLU A 349 1.47 10.94 35.71
CA GLU A 349 2.30 9.73 35.72
C GLU A 349 3.80 10.07 35.72
N SER A 350 4.19 11.08 34.94
CA SER A 350 5.57 11.58 34.91
C SER A 350 5.82 12.70 35.91
N GLY A 351 4.80 13.42 36.36
CA GLY A 351 4.91 14.63 37.18
C GLY A 351 5.21 15.90 36.37
N VAL A 352 5.25 15.82 35.03
CA VAL A 352 5.53 16.97 34.16
C VAL A 352 4.35 17.94 34.15
N ARG A 353 4.63 19.23 34.42
CA ARG A 353 3.67 20.33 34.35
C ARG A 353 4.13 21.38 33.36
N VAL A 354 3.44 21.49 32.24
CA VAL A 354 3.68 22.47 31.19
C VAL A 354 2.86 23.71 31.49
N LEU A 355 3.53 24.82 31.78
CA LEU A 355 2.89 26.11 32.04
C LEU A 355 2.53 26.80 30.72
N PRO A 356 1.38 27.50 30.66
CA PRO A 356 0.97 28.19 29.44
C PRO A 356 1.97 29.30 29.08
N GLY A 357 2.20 29.47 27.77
CA GLY A 357 3.01 30.56 27.23
C GLY A 357 4.53 30.45 27.46
N ARG A 358 5.02 29.30 27.94
CA ARG A 358 6.45 29.04 28.18
C ARG A 358 7.03 27.99 27.24
N LEU A 359 8.32 28.09 26.99
CA LEU A 359 9.16 27.06 26.37
C LEU A 359 9.68 26.09 27.44
N THR A 360 9.14 24.87 27.45
CA THR A 360 9.53 23.80 28.36
C THR A 360 10.34 22.74 27.62
N ALA A 361 11.50 22.33 28.13
CA ALA A 361 12.28 21.23 27.59
C ALA A 361 12.10 19.94 28.40
N LEU A 362 11.98 18.80 27.71
CA LEU A 362 11.99 17.46 28.31
C LEU A 362 13.30 16.77 27.90
N VAL A 363 14.08 16.36 28.90
CA VAL A 363 15.39 15.73 28.73
C VAL A 363 15.38 14.39 29.43
N GLY A 364 15.43 13.30 28.69
CA GLY A 364 15.46 11.95 29.24
C GLY A 364 16.76 11.23 28.94
N ALA A 365 17.21 10.37 29.86
CA ALA A 365 18.36 9.49 29.61
C ALA A 365 18.12 8.53 28.42
N ARG A 366 16.85 8.27 28.09
CA ARG A 366 16.41 7.57 26.89
C ARG A 366 15.42 8.46 26.14
N PRO A 367 15.59 8.69 24.82
CA PRO A 367 14.63 9.48 24.02
C PRO A 367 13.19 8.96 24.13
N ALA A 368 13.02 7.64 24.24
CA ALA A 368 11.72 6.99 24.41
C ALA A 368 10.93 7.46 25.66
N ASP A 369 11.62 7.85 26.73
CA ASP A 369 10.98 8.31 27.97
C ASP A 369 10.30 9.67 27.76
N ALA A 370 10.97 10.60 27.06
CA ALA A 370 10.40 11.90 26.70
C ALA A 370 9.27 11.74 25.68
N LEU A 371 9.42 10.86 24.70
CA LEU A 371 8.38 10.56 23.70
C LEU A 371 7.11 10.02 24.36
N THR A 372 7.24 9.14 25.36
CA THR A 372 6.09 8.60 26.11
C THR A 372 5.29 9.70 26.81
N VAL A 373 5.98 10.70 27.38
CA VAL A 373 5.32 11.88 27.97
C VAL A 373 4.62 12.70 26.90
N VAL A 374 5.28 12.99 25.78
CA VAL A 374 4.67 13.71 24.64
C VAL A 374 3.42 13.00 24.11
N ASP A 375 3.44 11.67 24.02
CA ASP A 375 2.30 10.88 23.57
C ASP A 375 1.09 10.99 24.50
N ARG A 376 1.32 11.01 25.82
CA ARG A 376 0.27 11.24 26.81
C ARG A 376 -0.26 12.67 26.71
N LEU A 377 0.63 13.67 26.66
CA LEU A 377 0.28 15.10 26.53
C LEU A 377 -0.48 15.41 25.23
N GLY A 378 -0.17 14.70 24.15
CA GLY A 378 -0.83 14.81 22.84
C GLY A 378 -2.04 13.90 22.65
N ARG A 379 -2.51 13.20 23.70
CA ARG A 379 -3.65 12.26 23.67
C ARG A 379 -3.51 11.15 22.59
N TYR A 380 -2.30 10.65 22.36
CA TYR A 380 -2.07 9.48 21.50
C TYR A 380 -2.15 8.16 22.26
N THR A 381 -1.96 8.20 23.58
CA THR A 381 -2.12 7.07 24.50
C THR A 381 -3.16 7.40 25.57
N PRO A 382 -3.93 6.39 26.05
CA PRO A 382 -4.80 6.58 27.21
C PRO A 382 -3.98 7.03 28.42
N SER A 383 -4.39 8.11 29.08
CA SER A 383 -3.66 8.67 30.22
C SER A 383 -4.58 9.49 31.12
N ALA A 384 -4.11 9.74 32.35
CA ALA A 384 -4.77 10.64 33.30
C ALA A 384 -4.34 12.12 33.15
N VAL A 385 -3.73 12.49 32.00
CA VAL A 385 -3.30 13.87 31.74
C VAL A 385 -4.47 14.82 31.87
N THR A 386 -4.22 15.98 32.49
CA THR A 386 -5.21 17.04 32.65
C THR A 386 -4.78 18.31 31.94
N TRP A 387 -5.72 19.01 31.30
CA TRP A 387 -5.56 20.34 30.74
C TRP A 387 -6.51 21.30 31.44
N GLY A 388 -5.96 22.28 32.18
CA GLY A 388 -6.77 23.17 33.02
C GLY A 388 -7.57 22.43 34.10
N GLY A 389 -7.06 21.29 34.59
CA GLY A 389 -7.73 20.45 35.58
C GLY A 389 -8.79 19.48 35.02
N VAL A 390 -9.14 19.58 33.74
CA VAL A 390 -10.03 18.63 33.06
C VAL A 390 -9.19 17.52 32.42
N ARG A 391 -9.60 16.26 32.57
CA ARG A 391 -8.87 15.16 31.93
C ARG A 391 -8.94 15.26 30.40
N LEU A 392 -7.81 14.98 29.74
CA LEU A 392 -7.67 15.11 28.29
C LEU A 392 -8.60 14.17 27.50
N ASP A 393 -8.93 13.01 28.09
CA ASP A 393 -9.85 12.01 27.52
C ASP A 393 -11.33 12.37 27.65
N GLU A 394 -11.68 13.32 28.52
CA GLU A 394 -13.03 13.86 28.69
C GLU A 394 -13.33 15.05 27.75
N ILE A 395 -12.30 15.65 27.15
CA ILE A 395 -12.41 16.75 26.19
C ILE A 395 -12.68 16.19 24.79
N ALA A 396 -13.49 16.84 23.95
CA ALA A 396 -13.70 16.40 22.56
C ALA A 396 -12.37 16.35 21.77
N LEU A 397 -12.07 15.23 21.11
CA LEU A 397 -10.80 15.03 20.39
C LEU A 397 -10.50 16.08 19.31
N PRO A 398 -11.47 16.59 18.52
CA PRO A 398 -11.22 17.65 17.55
C PRO A 398 -10.63 18.91 18.20
N GLN A 399 -11.14 19.33 19.36
CA GLN A 399 -10.64 20.51 20.08
C GLN A 399 -9.23 20.30 20.61
N VAL A 400 -8.91 19.09 21.08
CA VAL A 400 -7.54 18.73 21.47
C VAL A 400 -6.60 18.81 20.26
N ARG A 401 -6.99 18.26 19.10
CA ARG A 401 -6.15 18.21 17.89
C ARG A 401 -5.98 19.55 17.19
N GLU A 402 -6.95 20.44 17.33
CA GLU A 402 -6.89 21.81 16.80
C GLU A 402 -5.92 22.68 17.60
N ARG A 403 -5.87 22.51 18.93
CA ARG A 403 -5.11 23.38 19.84
C ARG A 403 -3.77 22.80 20.28
N ILE A 404 -3.63 21.48 20.31
CA ILE A 404 -2.39 20.75 20.67
C ILE A 404 -1.85 20.01 19.44
N LEU A 405 -0.69 20.44 18.97
CA LEU A 405 0.01 19.83 17.85
C LEU A 405 1.25 19.07 18.35
N VAL A 406 1.38 17.79 17.98
CA VAL A 406 2.64 17.06 18.12
C VAL A 406 3.39 17.12 16.79
N ALA A 407 4.55 17.75 16.78
CA ALA A 407 5.45 17.82 15.65
C ALA A 407 6.57 16.78 15.83
N ASP A 408 6.40 15.64 15.17
CA ASP A 408 7.39 14.56 15.19
C ASP A 408 8.53 14.84 14.20
N HIS A 409 9.78 14.60 14.61
CA HIS A 409 10.94 14.66 13.72
C HIS A 409 10.85 13.69 12.52
N GLU A 410 10.05 12.62 12.61
CA GLU A 410 9.78 11.68 11.50
C GLU A 410 8.56 12.04 10.65
N ALA A 411 7.85 13.14 10.93
CA ALA A 411 6.59 13.46 10.26
C ALA A 411 6.69 13.41 8.71
N ASP A 412 5.73 12.76 8.06
CA ASP A 412 5.76 12.59 6.61
C ASP A 412 5.59 13.92 5.86
N LEU A 413 6.44 14.10 4.85
CA LEU A 413 6.29 15.13 3.81
C LEU A 413 5.66 14.46 2.58
N PHE A 414 4.53 14.97 2.12
CA PHE A 414 3.84 14.43 0.95
C PHE A 414 4.44 14.98 -0.34
N ALA A 415 4.24 14.26 -1.45
CA ALA A 415 4.63 14.76 -2.76
C ALA A 415 3.72 15.92 -3.18
N GLY A 416 4.29 16.97 -3.74
CA GLY A 416 3.57 18.18 -4.12
C GLY A 416 4.53 19.35 -4.28
N THR A 417 4.01 20.55 -4.46
CA THR A 417 4.83 21.76 -4.36
C THR A 417 5.21 22.03 -2.90
N LEU A 418 6.35 22.68 -2.65
CA LEU A 418 6.73 23.08 -1.29
C LEU A 418 5.61 23.92 -0.63
N ARG A 419 4.92 24.76 -1.39
CA ARG A 419 3.75 25.51 -0.96
C ARG A 419 2.61 24.62 -0.47
N GLU A 420 2.25 23.58 -1.20
CA GLU A 420 1.20 22.63 -0.80
C GLU A 420 1.62 21.79 0.41
N VAL A 421 2.92 21.46 0.51
CA VAL A 421 3.47 20.73 1.65
C VAL A 421 3.45 21.58 2.94
N LEU A 422 3.65 22.89 2.80
CA LEU A 422 3.66 23.85 3.90
C LEU A 422 2.26 24.37 4.26
N GLY A 423 1.36 24.49 3.28
CA GLY A 423 0.03 25.05 3.45
C GLY A 423 -0.89 24.16 4.28
N PRO A 424 -1.96 24.72 4.87
CA PRO A 424 -3.02 23.91 5.44
C PRO A 424 -3.56 22.99 4.36
N VAL A 425 -3.79 21.72 4.69
CA VAL A 425 -4.49 20.79 3.79
C VAL A 425 -5.81 21.44 3.42
N ALA A 426 -5.96 21.88 2.18
CA ALA A 426 -7.11 22.67 1.73
C ALA A 426 -8.41 22.03 2.25
N GLU A 427 -9.25 22.82 2.93
CA GLU A 427 -10.58 22.36 3.29
C GLU A 427 -11.28 21.85 2.03
N VAL A 428 -11.64 20.56 2.04
CA VAL A 428 -12.44 19.98 0.97
C VAL A 428 -13.74 20.80 0.89
N PRO A 429 -14.09 21.39 -0.28
CA PRO A 429 -15.22 22.29 -0.41
C PRO A 429 -16.51 21.68 0.15
N SER A 430 -17.32 22.51 0.82
CA SER A 430 -18.55 22.10 1.50
C SER A 430 -19.61 21.44 0.60
N SER A 431 -19.50 21.57 -0.73
CA SER A 431 -20.30 20.80 -1.69
C SER A 431 -20.06 19.29 -1.62
N ALA A 432 -18.91 18.86 -1.07
CA ALA A 432 -18.62 17.46 -0.76
C ALA A 432 -19.06 17.04 0.67
N ARG A 433 -19.43 17.99 1.56
CA ARG A 433 -19.95 17.69 2.92
C ARG A 433 -21.37 17.10 2.89
N GLY A 434 -22.04 17.08 1.73
CA GLY A 434 -23.27 16.31 1.51
C GLY A 434 -23.07 14.80 1.59
N ALA A 435 -21.84 14.33 1.48
CA ALA A 435 -21.42 13.00 1.88
C ALA A 435 -20.55 13.11 3.14
N GLY A 436 -21.17 13.48 4.27
CA GLY A 436 -20.54 13.18 5.56
C GLY A 436 -20.10 11.72 5.57
N PRO A 437 -18.98 11.35 6.23
CA PRO A 437 -18.58 9.96 6.30
C PRO A 437 -19.76 9.21 6.90
N ALA A 438 -20.50 8.49 6.07
CA ALA A 438 -21.54 7.61 6.56
C ALA A 438 -20.85 6.79 7.65
N ALA A 439 -21.43 6.78 8.84
CA ALA A 439 -20.96 6.06 10.01
C ALA A 439 -20.95 4.52 9.81
N SER A 440 -20.75 4.04 8.58
CA SER A 440 -20.97 2.68 8.13
C SER A 440 -19.71 1.99 7.61
N GLY A 441 -18.52 2.60 7.70
CA GLY A 441 -17.27 1.97 7.26
C GLY A 441 -16.80 0.78 8.11
N ALA A 442 -17.25 0.69 9.36
CA ALA A 442 -16.94 -0.45 10.22
C ALA A 442 -17.98 -1.54 9.99
N CYS A 443 -17.66 -2.44 9.07
CA CYS A 443 -18.04 -3.84 9.12
C CYS A 443 -19.46 -4.17 9.63
N ASP A 444 -20.41 -4.45 8.72
CA ASP A 444 -21.76 -4.79 9.16
C ASP A 444 -21.83 -6.23 9.69
N ARG A 445 -21.75 -6.40 11.02
CA ARG A 445 -21.96 -7.69 11.68
C ARG A 445 -23.45 -8.05 11.84
N LYS A 446 -24.43 -7.25 11.41
CA LYS A 446 -25.87 -7.45 11.69
C LYS A 446 -26.78 -7.72 10.47
N ALA A 447 -26.35 -8.54 9.50
CA ALA A 447 -27.30 -9.19 8.56
C ALA A 447 -27.83 -10.54 9.09
N GLU A 448 -28.76 -10.52 10.05
CA GLU A 448 -29.66 -11.64 10.34
C GLU A 448 -31.04 -11.06 10.68
N GLY A 449 -31.95 -11.03 9.68
CA GLY A 449 -33.33 -10.58 9.87
C GLY A 449 -34.01 -9.92 8.66
N ARG A 450 -34.55 -10.76 7.75
CA ARG A 450 -35.59 -10.50 6.71
C ARG A 450 -35.40 -9.36 5.67
N PRO A 451 -35.82 -9.57 4.41
CA PRO A 451 -35.67 -8.57 3.36
C PRO A 451 -36.69 -7.43 3.53
N ARG A 452 -36.22 -6.17 3.63
CA ARG A 452 -37.05 -4.99 3.42
C ARG A 452 -37.13 -4.69 1.92
N THR A 453 -38.29 -4.95 1.33
CA THR A 453 -38.70 -4.42 0.04
C THR A 453 -38.85 -2.90 0.14
N GLY A 454 -37.90 -2.16 -0.43
CA GLY A 454 -37.99 -0.71 -0.61
C GLY A 454 -37.85 -0.37 -2.08
N ARG A 455 -38.96 0.00 -2.72
CA ARG A 455 -38.99 0.60 -4.07
C ARG A 455 -38.20 1.91 -4.04
N THR A 456 -37.07 1.98 -4.74
CA THR A 456 -36.43 3.25 -5.05
C THR A 456 -36.92 3.71 -6.43
N ARG A 457 -37.65 4.83 -6.44
CA ARG A 457 -38.08 5.54 -7.65
C ARG A 457 -36.85 5.94 -8.47
N ALA A 458 -36.88 5.62 -9.76
CA ALA A 458 -35.97 6.14 -10.76
C ALA A 458 -36.15 7.68 -10.89
N ILE A 459 -35.03 8.40 -10.97
CA ILE A 459 -34.98 9.78 -11.46
C ILE A 459 -34.40 9.72 -12.88
N PRO A 460 -34.97 10.42 -13.87
CA PRO A 460 -34.60 10.25 -15.27
C PRO A 460 -33.26 10.90 -15.61
N THR A 461 -32.51 10.21 -16.45
CA THR A 461 -31.36 10.68 -17.22
C THR A 461 -31.73 11.87 -18.11
N THR A 462 -30.98 12.97 -17.99
CA THR A 462 -30.90 13.99 -19.04
C THR A 462 -29.45 14.10 -19.50
N GLN A 463 -29.32 14.07 -20.83
CA GLN A 463 -28.09 14.12 -21.62
C GLN A 463 -27.23 15.35 -21.30
N LEU A 464 -25.90 15.16 -21.29
CA LEU A 464 -24.94 16.18 -21.72
C LEU A 464 -23.70 15.44 -22.23
N GLY A 465 -23.38 15.70 -23.51
CA GLY A 465 -22.36 15.01 -24.27
C GLY A 465 -20.93 15.40 -23.92
N SER A 466 -20.04 14.45 -24.12
CA SER A 466 -18.61 14.62 -24.40
C SER A 466 -18.40 15.49 -25.65
N PRO A 467 -17.36 16.33 -25.76
CA PRO A 467 -15.99 15.81 -25.95
C PRO A 467 -14.86 16.65 -25.32
N LEU A 468 -13.76 16.01 -24.90
CA LEU A 468 -12.42 16.63 -24.80
C LEU A 468 -11.35 15.53 -24.63
N LEU A 469 -10.97 14.95 -25.76
CA LEU A 469 -9.78 14.11 -25.94
C LEU A 469 -9.12 14.50 -27.26
N GLU A 470 -8.69 15.75 -27.37
CA GLU A 470 -7.93 16.27 -28.51
C GLU A 470 -7.10 17.46 -28.05
N GLU A 471 -5.91 17.21 -27.49
CA GLU A 471 -4.78 18.17 -27.54
C GLU A 471 -3.47 17.49 -27.09
N LEU A 472 -3.07 16.46 -27.84
CA LEU A 472 -1.69 15.96 -27.83
C LEU A 472 -1.26 15.73 -29.29
N GLY A 473 -0.59 16.74 -29.88
CA GLY A 473 0.19 16.58 -31.10
C GLY A 473 0.41 17.84 -31.93
N GLY A 474 1.65 18.35 -31.97
CA GLY A 474 2.16 19.25 -33.03
C GLY A 474 2.93 20.47 -32.50
N ALA A 475 4.22 20.37 -32.17
CA ALA A 475 5.39 20.47 -33.06
C ALA A 475 5.72 21.90 -33.59
N ARG A 476 6.89 22.47 -33.22
CA ARG A 476 8.05 22.63 -34.13
C ARG A 476 9.23 23.41 -33.53
N ALA A 477 10.39 23.09 -34.11
CA ALA A 477 11.74 23.59 -33.89
C ALA A 477 11.96 25.08 -34.19
N GLY A 478 12.94 25.67 -33.48
CA GLY A 478 13.62 26.92 -33.82
C GLY A 478 15.04 26.92 -33.24
N ARG A 479 16.04 27.17 -34.09
CA ARG A 479 17.48 26.95 -33.89
C ARG A 479 18.20 28.22 -33.39
N ARG A 480 19.33 27.99 -32.69
CA ARG A 480 20.59 28.75 -32.60
C ARG A 480 20.69 29.98 -31.68
N GLY A 481 21.75 29.95 -30.87
CA GLY A 481 22.39 31.11 -30.26
C GLY A 481 23.41 30.71 -29.20
N ALA A 482 24.63 30.35 -29.61
CA ALA A 482 25.76 30.14 -28.73
C ALA A 482 26.43 31.49 -28.39
N GLY A 483 26.83 31.66 -27.13
CA GLY A 483 27.63 32.78 -26.66
C GLY A 483 27.87 32.61 -25.16
N GLY A 484 29.07 32.16 -24.79
CA GLY A 484 29.48 32.08 -23.40
C GLY A 484 30.10 33.38 -22.92
N THR A 485 30.05 33.62 -21.61
CA THR A 485 31.17 34.16 -20.83
C THR A 485 30.98 33.82 -19.34
N SER A 486 32.12 33.52 -18.74
CA SER A 486 32.42 33.37 -17.32
C SER A 486 32.10 34.63 -16.52
N HIS A 487 31.58 34.49 -15.29
CA HIS A 487 32.11 35.22 -14.13
C HIS A 487 31.64 34.59 -12.79
N ALA A 488 32.60 34.40 -11.90
CA ALA A 488 32.46 34.10 -10.47
C ALA A 488 32.33 35.41 -9.66
N PRO A 489 32.13 35.38 -8.32
CA PRO A 489 31.10 36.15 -7.64
C PRO A 489 31.60 37.47 -7.02
N GLU A 490 30.70 38.42 -6.85
CA GLU A 490 30.94 39.64 -6.07
C GLU A 490 29.96 39.71 -4.89
N ALA A 491 30.51 39.92 -3.70
CA ALA A 491 29.77 40.05 -2.45
C ALA A 491 29.36 41.51 -2.22
N VAL A 492 28.09 41.76 -1.87
CA VAL A 492 27.64 42.96 -1.13
C VAL A 492 26.39 42.58 -0.33
N GLY A 493 26.34 43.01 0.92
CA GLY A 493 25.22 42.83 1.84
C GLY A 493 24.08 43.84 1.67
N GLU A 494 23.28 43.88 2.73
CA GLU A 494 22.13 44.77 2.99
C GLU A 494 20.79 44.38 2.33
N GLY A 495 19.84 43.99 3.19
CA GLY A 495 18.39 44.22 3.03
C GLY A 495 17.68 43.51 1.88
N LEU A 496 16.69 42.66 2.20
CA LEU A 496 15.74 42.12 1.22
C LEU A 496 15.10 43.27 0.40
N PRO A 497 15.27 43.32 -0.94
CA PRO A 497 14.53 44.25 -1.78
C PRO A 497 13.07 43.80 -1.87
N GLN A 498 12.15 44.75 -1.68
CA GLN A 498 10.69 44.58 -1.73
C GLN A 498 10.14 43.96 -3.03
N GLN A 499 10.95 43.81 -4.08
CA GLN A 499 10.54 43.28 -5.38
C GLN A 499 10.58 41.74 -5.48
N ALA A 500 11.25 41.02 -4.56
CA ALA A 500 11.25 39.55 -4.52
C ALA A 500 9.95 38.94 -3.90
N LEU A 501 9.02 39.78 -3.46
CA LEU A 501 7.72 39.40 -2.88
C LEU A 501 6.59 39.34 -3.93
N GLY A 502 6.88 39.58 -5.21
CA GLY A 502 5.87 39.70 -6.28
C GLY A 502 5.17 38.40 -6.71
N GLY A 503 5.59 37.23 -6.21
CA GLY A 503 4.98 35.93 -6.52
C GLY A 503 4.03 35.38 -5.44
N LEU A 504 3.63 36.19 -4.46
CA LEU A 504 2.92 35.75 -3.26
C LEU A 504 1.39 35.88 -3.31
N ALA A 505 0.79 36.13 -4.48
CA ALA A 505 -0.65 36.34 -4.61
C ALA A 505 -1.45 35.03 -4.70
N GLY A 506 -1.64 34.38 -3.54
CA GLY A 506 -2.82 33.56 -3.24
C GLY A 506 -3.95 34.42 -2.65
N PRO A 507 -5.19 33.89 -2.47
CA PRO A 507 -6.38 34.68 -2.19
C PRO A 507 -6.35 35.55 -0.92
N ASP A 508 -5.44 35.31 0.03
CA ASP A 508 -5.28 36.14 1.22
C ASP A 508 -3.79 36.45 1.46
N GLY A 509 -3.37 37.70 1.28
CA GLY A 509 -1.98 38.15 1.55
C GLY A 509 -1.50 37.97 3.00
N ARG A 510 -2.38 37.52 3.92
CA ARG A 510 -2.06 37.12 5.29
C ARG A 510 -1.31 35.79 5.35
N ASP A 511 -1.54 34.87 4.42
CA ASP A 511 -0.89 33.57 4.37
C ASP A 511 0.59 33.68 3.96
N ALA A 512 0.89 34.58 3.02
CA ALA A 512 2.25 34.83 2.55
C ALA A 512 3.18 35.35 3.65
N ALA A 513 2.70 36.29 4.48
CA ALA A 513 3.47 36.83 5.59
C ALA A 513 3.67 35.80 6.71
N ALA A 514 2.67 34.94 6.96
CA ALA A 514 2.80 33.83 7.91
C ALA A 514 3.84 32.81 7.44
N VAL A 515 3.81 32.43 6.15
CA VAL A 515 4.82 31.55 5.54
C VAL A 515 6.21 32.14 5.65
N ALA A 516 6.40 33.42 5.31
CA ALA A 516 7.69 34.08 5.42
C ALA A 516 8.23 34.08 6.86
N ARG A 517 7.38 34.38 7.85
CA ARG A 517 7.77 34.32 9.27
C ARG A 517 8.16 32.90 9.70
N ALA A 518 7.36 31.89 9.36
CA ALA A 518 7.63 30.50 9.73
C ALA A 518 8.92 29.98 9.08
N VAL A 519 9.14 30.28 7.78
CA VAL A 519 10.38 29.99 7.05
C VAL A 519 11.58 30.64 7.74
N HIS A 520 11.46 31.91 8.11
CA HIS A 520 12.53 32.63 8.81
C HIS A 520 12.82 32.03 10.19
N THR A 521 11.78 31.73 10.98
CA THR A 521 11.92 31.15 12.32
C THR A 521 12.63 29.80 12.27
N ALA A 522 12.28 28.93 11.30
CA ALA A 522 12.92 27.64 11.12
C ALA A 522 14.28 27.71 10.40
N VAL A 523 14.78 28.93 10.10
CA VAL A 523 16.01 29.17 9.33
C VAL A 523 15.98 28.42 8.01
N ALA A 524 14.84 28.42 7.31
CA ALA A 524 14.63 27.68 6.06
C ALA A 524 14.75 28.58 4.80
N ASP A 525 15.23 29.81 4.95
CA ASP A 525 15.36 30.80 3.87
C ASP A 525 16.23 30.28 2.71
N ASP A 526 17.35 29.63 3.03
CA ASP A 526 18.28 29.00 2.09
C ASP A 526 17.64 27.86 1.30
N ILE A 527 16.72 27.11 1.92
CA ILE A 527 16.02 26.00 1.27
C ILE A 527 15.09 26.57 0.19
N VAL A 528 14.29 27.58 0.55
CA VAL A 528 13.38 28.21 -0.41
C VAL A 528 14.15 28.89 -1.52
N GLN A 529 15.23 29.61 -1.22
CA GLN A 529 16.04 30.30 -2.23
C GLN A 529 16.86 29.35 -3.13
N GLY A 530 17.32 28.22 -2.58
CA GLY A 530 18.11 27.23 -3.30
C GLY A 530 17.29 26.34 -4.23
N LEU A 531 15.96 26.32 -4.09
CA LEU A 531 15.08 25.55 -4.96
C LEU A 531 14.73 26.34 -6.24
N PRO A 532 14.71 25.69 -7.43
CA PRO A 532 14.59 26.38 -8.73
C PRO A 532 13.39 27.31 -8.87
N ASN A 533 12.24 26.93 -8.29
CA ASN A 533 10.99 27.66 -8.35
C ASN A 533 10.54 28.15 -6.96
N GLY A 534 11.46 28.24 -6.00
CA GLY A 534 11.13 28.60 -4.63
C GLY A 534 10.06 27.69 -4.01
N LEU A 535 9.01 28.31 -3.47
CA LEU A 535 7.86 27.61 -2.87
C LEU A 535 7.08 26.74 -3.86
N ASP A 536 7.17 27.00 -5.17
CA ASP A 536 6.44 26.22 -6.18
C ASP A 536 7.28 25.06 -6.72
N SER A 537 8.43 24.78 -6.09
CA SER A 537 9.29 23.66 -6.43
C SER A 537 8.71 22.33 -5.98
N ALA A 538 8.90 21.29 -6.79
CA ALA A 538 8.43 19.95 -6.49
C ALA A 538 9.22 19.33 -5.33
N ILE A 539 8.49 18.78 -4.37
CA ILE A 539 8.99 17.95 -3.28
C ILE A 539 8.56 16.52 -3.57
N ASP A 540 9.53 15.60 -3.56
CA ASP A 540 9.25 14.18 -3.74
C ASP A 540 8.60 13.60 -2.49
N ALA A 541 7.92 12.46 -2.63
CA ALA A 541 7.36 11.74 -1.48
C ALA A 541 8.43 11.52 -0.40
N GLN A 542 8.08 11.80 0.87
CA GLN A 542 8.98 11.80 2.04
C GLN A 542 10.11 12.85 2.00
N GLY A 543 10.07 13.80 1.06
CA GLY A 543 11.12 14.80 0.89
C GLY A 543 12.47 14.19 0.49
N ARG A 544 12.45 13.14 -0.36
CA ARG A 544 13.67 12.41 -0.77
C ARG A 544 14.69 13.28 -1.51
N ASN A 545 14.24 14.38 -2.09
CA ASN A 545 15.08 15.37 -2.74
C ASN A 545 15.65 16.45 -1.79
N LEU A 546 15.35 16.38 -0.48
CA LEU A 546 15.88 17.27 0.55
C LEU A 546 16.90 16.53 1.45
N SER A 547 17.91 17.26 1.94
CA SER A 547 18.83 16.74 2.96
C SER A 547 18.13 16.52 4.32
N GLY A 548 18.76 15.79 5.25
CA GLY A 548 18.20 15.52 6.59
C GLY A 548 17.79 16.80 7.34
N GLY A 549 18.75 17.72 7.52
CA GLY A 549 18.49 19.01 8.17
C GLY A 549 17.52 19.91 7.38
N GLN A 550 17.49 19.80 6.05
CA GLN A 550 16.48 20.51 5.24
C GLN A 550 15.06 19.99 5.51
N ARG A 551 14.86 18.66 5.53
CA ARG A 551 13.54 18.06 5.83
C ARG A 551 13.05 18.47 7.21
N GLN A 552 13.94 18.48 8.20
CA GLN A 552 13.58 18.83 9.58
C GLN A 552 13.18 20.31 9.70
N ARG A 553 13.93 21.22 9.07
CA ARG A 553 13.55 22.64 9.00
C ARG A 553 12.20 22.84 8.30
N VAL A 554 11.94 22.14 7.18
CA VAL A 554 10.64 22.19 6.49
C VAL A 554 9.48 21.67 7.36
N ARG A 555 9.70 20.58 8.12
CA ARG A 555 8.71 20.08 9.10
C ARG A 555 8.43 21.10 10.19
N LEU A 556 9.46 21.78 10.70
CA LEU A 556 9.32 22.85 11.67
C LEU A 556 8.54 24.04 11.10
N VAL A 557 8.80 24.46 9.85
CA VAL A 557 7.99 25.51 9.17
C VAL A 557 6.52 25.12 9.17
N ARG A 558 6.18 23.88 8.80
CA ARG A 558 4.80 23.38 8.77
C ARG A 558 4.15 23.41 10.16
N ALA A 559 4.90 23.02 11.21
CA ALA A 559 4.40 23.06 12.58
C ALA A 559 4.15 24.49 13.08
N LEU A 560 5.01 25.44 12.69
CA LEU A 560 4.87 26.86 13.02
C LEU A 560 3.72 27.52 12.26
N LEU A 561 3.50 27.14 11.00
CA LEU A 561 2.40 27.63 10.16
C LEU A 561 1.02 27.23 10.70
N ALA A 562 0.93 26.06 11.34
CA ALA A 562 -0.30 25.63 12.01
C ALA A 562 -0.66 26.50 13.24
N ASP A 563 0.30 27.29 13.75
CA ASP A 563 0.18 28.16 14.93
C ASP A 563 -0.69 27.60 16.09
N PRO A 564 -0.38 26.37 16.57
CA PRO A 564 -1.16 25.73 17.63
C PRO A 564 -1.02 26.49 18.94
N GLU A 565 -1.94 26.31 19.88
CA GLU A 565 -1.81 26.87 21.23
C GLU A 565 -0.71 26.18 22.04
N VAL A 566 -0.61 24.86 21.89
CA VAL A 566 0.42 24.02 22.48
C VAL A 566 1.14 23.28 21.36
N LEU A 567 2.42 23.59 21.17
CA LEU A 567 3.30 22.86 20.26
C LEU A 567 4.15 21.87 21.07
N LEU A 568 4.03 20.58 20.79
CA LEU A 568 4.87 19.51 21.34
C LEU A 568 5.84 19.04 20.24
N ALA A 569 7.04 19.61 20.20
CA ALA A 569 8.04 19.32 19.17
C ALA A 569 9.03 18.27 19.66
N VAL A 570 9.06 17.12 18.98
CA VAL A 570 9.98 16.03 19.28
C VAL A 570 11.27 16.26 18.49
N GLU A 571 12.37 16.51 19.20
CA GLU A 571 13.71 16.72 18.64
C GLU A 571 13.70 17.60 17.37
N PRO A 572 13.23 18.85 17.42
CA PRO A 572 13.05 19.69 16.23
C PRO A 572 14.37 20.09 15.55
N THR A 573 15.52 19.84 16.19
CA THR A 573 16.84 20.32 15.74
C THR A 573 17.92 19.24 15.60
N SER A 574 17.61 17.96 15.82
CA SER A 574 18.59 16.86 15.91
C SER A 574 19.43 16.58 14.66
N ALA A 575 19.02 17.00 13.46
CA ALA A 575 19.78 16.85 12.21
C ALA A 575 20.33 18.18 11.66
N LEU A 576 20.40 19.20 12.50
CA LEU A 576 20.97 20.52 12.17
C LEU A 576 22.40 20.63 12.70
N ASP A 577 23.23 21.42 12.02
CA ASP A 577 24.52 21.85 12.55
C ASP A 577 24.34 22.83 13.72
N ALA A 578 25.34 22.94 14.60
CA ALA A 578 25.29 23.75 15.81
C ALA A 578 24.96 25.24 15.54
N HIS A 579 25.45 25.81 14.43
CA HIS A 579 25.17 27.21 14.11
C HIS A 579 23.71 27.42 13.71
N THR A 580 23.19 26.57 12.84
CA THR A 580 21.78 26.63 12.43
C THR A 580 20.86 26.29 13.61
N GLU A 581 21.22 25.31 14.44
CA GLU A 581 20.47 24.95 15.65
C GLU A 581 20.36 26.11 16.63
N ALA A 582 21.47 26.79 16.96
CA ALA A 582 21.45 27.93 17.88
C ALA A 582 20.52 29.05 17.39
N ARG A 583 20.51 29.30 16.07
CA ARG A 583 19.62 30.29 15.45
C ARG A 583 18.15 29.85 15.48
N VAL A 584 17.87 28.58 15.25
CA VAL A 584 16.51 28.03 15.37
C VAL A 584 16.04 28.13 16.82
N ALA A 585 16.86 27.77 17.80
CA ALA A 585 16.52 27.86 19.22
C ALA A 585 16.14 29.29 19.63
N GLU A 586 16.93 30.28 19.22
CA GLU A 586 16.67 31.70 19.46
C GLU A 586 15.35 32.17 18.84
N ARG A 587 15.19 31.92 17.54
CA ARG A 587 14.03 32.40 16.80
C ARG A 587 12.75 31.68 17.21
N LEU A 588 12.82 30.40 17.55
CA LEU A 588 11.67 29.62 18.00
C LEU A 588 11.14 30.15 19.32
N HIS A 589 12.03 30.42 20.29
CA HIS A 589 11.64 31.00 21.57
C HIS A 589 10.96 32.36 21.38
N ALA A 590 11.57 33.27 20.60
CA ALA A 590 11.00 34.59 20.33
C ALA A 590 9.69 34.54 19.53
N ALA A 591 9.62 33.72 18.48
CA ALA A 591 8.44 33.64 17.61
C ALA A 591 7.22 32.99 18.29
N ARG A 592 7.43 32.22 19.35
CA ARG A 592 6.38 31.58 20.14
C ARG A 592 6.21 32.17 21.53
N GLU A 593 6.68 33.40 21.76
CA GLU A 593 6.41 34.12 23.00
C GLU A 593 4.89 34.22 23.26
N GLY A 594 4.45 33.86 24.47
CA GLY A 594 3.03 33.80 24.84
C GLY A 594 2.28 32.56 24.34
N ARG A 595 2.91 31.70 23.52
CA ARG A 595 2.38 30.38 23.13
C ARG A 595 3.11 29.27 23.87
N THR A 596 2.41 28.20 24.17
CA THR A 596 3.01 27.07 24.90
C THR A 596 3.82 26.22 23.93
N THR A 597 5.06 25.92 24.30
CA THR A 597 5.94 25.07 23.49
C THR A 597 6.67 24.08 24.39
N VAL A 598 6.60 22.80 24.06
CA VAL A 598 7.37 21.72 24.69
C VAL A 598 8.32 21.16 23.65
N VAL A 599 9.60 21.07 23.99
CA VAL A 599 10.62 20.46 23.12
C VAL A 599 11.23 19.25 23.81
N THR A 600 11.39 18.13 23.10
CA THR A 600 12.26 17.05 23.57
C THR A 600 13.63 17.26 22.93
N THR A 601 14.68 17.39 23.74
CA THR A 601 16.03 17.65 23.22
C THR A 601 17.06 17.41 24.31
N THR A 602 18.26 17.03 23.91
CA THR A 602 19.47 17.00 24.74
C THR A 602 20.45 18.11 24.38
N SER A 603 20.17 18.88 23.31
CA SER A 603 21.07 19.94 22.82
C SER A 603 21.19 21.09 23.82
N PRO A 604 22.40 21.41 24.30
CA PRO A 604 22.63 22.55 25.19
C PRO A 604 22.13 23.88 24.61
N LEU A 605 22.19 24.04 23.28
CA LEU A 605 21.82 25.26 22.57
C LEU A 605 20.32 25.56 22.68
N VAL A 606 19.49 24.51 22.65
CA VAL A 606 18.04 24.65 22.84
C VAL A 606 17.71 24.74 24.33
N LEU A 607 18.42 23.98 25.17
CA LEU A 607 18.19 23.95 26.61
C LEU A 607 18.48 25.30 27.28
N ASP A 608 19.53 26.01 26.87
CA ASP A 608 19.86 27.35 27.40
C ASP A 608 18.78 28.41 27.09
N ARG A 609 17.93 28.17 26.08
CA ARG A 609 16.79 29.05 25.74
C ARG A 609 15.46 28.62 26.36
N ALA A 610 15.39 27.46 26.99
CA ALA A 610 14.17 26.99 27.63
C ALA A 610 13.91 27.69 28.96
N ASP A 611 12.66 28.10 29.21
CA ASP A 611 12.25 28.73 30.46
C ASP A 611 12.28 27.73 31.63
N SER A 612 12.06 26.45 31.33
CA SER A 612 12.08 25.36 32.30
C SER A 612 12.51 24.07 31.60
N VAL A 613 13.28 23.26 32.32
CA VAL A 613 13.77 21.96 31.88
C VAL A 613 13.31 20.89 32.87
N TYR A 614 12.77 19.79 32.37
CA TYR A 614 12.47 18.58 33.13
C TYR A 614 13.49 17.50 32.80
N PHE A 615 14.23 17.05 33.80
CA PHE A 615 15.10 15.87 33.69
C PHE A 615 14.30 14.61 34.04
N LEU A 616 14.15 13.72 33.06
CA LEU A 616 13.39 12.49 33.14
C LEU A 616 14.30 11.27 33.39
N VAL A 617 13.96 10.48 34.40
CA VAL A 617 14.57 9.18 34.70
C VAL A 617 13.45 8.14 34.75
N ASP A 618 13.54 7.11 33.92
CA ASP A 618 12.51 6.08 33.78
C ASP A 618 11.10 6.64 33.52
N GLY A 619 11.03 7.67 32.66
CA GLY A 619 9.76 8.32 32.28
C GLY A 619 9.15 9.22 33.35
N LYS A 620 9.86 9.52 34.44
CA LYS A 620 9.40 10.39 35.54
C LYS A 620 10.32 11.59 35.74
N ALA A 621 9.75 12.74 36.09
CA ALA A 621 10.47 13.95 36.43
C ALA A 621 11.28 13.74 37.73
N ALA A 622 12.60 13.63 37.58
CA ALA A 622 13.53 13.52 38.69
C ALA A 622 13.97 14.89 39.21
N ALA A 623 14.08 15.88 38.32
CA ALA A 623 14.40 17.26 38.66
C ALA A 623 13.79 18.24 37.66
N THR A 624 13.55 19.48 38.11
CA THR A 624 13.03 20.57 37.29
C THR A 624 13.74 21.87 37.67
N GLY A 625 14.12 22.66 36.68
CA GLY A 625 14.78 23.95 36.86
C GLY A 625 15.19 24.55 35.53
N THR A 626 15.99 25.60 35.54
CA THR A 626 16.65 26.09 34.32
C THR A 626 17.82 25.17 33.93
N HIS A 627 18.27 25.26 32.68
CA HIS A 627 19.43 24.51 32.20
C HIS A 627 20.66 24.66 33.11
N ARG A 628 20.96 25.90 33.54
CA ARG A 628 22.11 26.21 34.40
C ARG A 628 21.97 25.63 35.80
N GLU A 629 20.79 25.77 36.42
CA GLU A 629 20.53 25.18 37.75
C GLU A 629 20.66 23.66 37.74
N LEU A 630 20.20 22.98 36.69
CA LEU A 630 20.33 21.54 36.56
C LEU A 630 21.77 21.11 36.24
N LEU A 631 22.50 21.89 35.43
CA LEU A 631 23.92 21.65 35.21
C LEU A 631 24.72 21.74 36.50
N ASP A 632 24.38 22.64 37.42
CA ASP A 632 25.10 22.78 38.69
C ASP A 632 24.65 21.75 39.73
N GLY A 633 23.33 21.53 39.84
CA GLY A 633 22.73 20.74 40.91
C GLY A 633 22.52 19.25 40.64
N GLN A 634 22.53 18.80 39.37
CA GLN A 634 22.15 17.43 39.00
C GLN A 634 23.25 16.71 38.20
N PRO A 635 24.06 15.85 38.84
CA PRO A 635 25.15 15.13 38.17
C PRO A 635 24.68 14.27 36.99
N GLY A 636 23.52 13.61 37.11
CA GLY A 636 22.96 12.78 36.05
C GLY A 636 22.55 13.58 34.81
N TYR A 637 22.00 14.79 35.02
CA TYR A 637 21.66 15.70 33.93
C TYR A 637 22.92 16.22 33.23
N ARG A 638 23.93 16.64 34.00
CA ARG A 638 25.22 17.12 33.47
C ARG A 638 25.91 16.06 32.61
N ALA A 639 25.94 14.82 33.07
CA ALA A 639 26.55 13.72 32.34
C ALA A 639 25.83 13.41 31.01
N LEU A 640 24.50 13.55 30.99
CA LEU A 640 23.69 13.34 29.79
C LEU A 640 23.97 14.43 28.74
N VAL A 641 23.89 15.70 29.14
CA VAL A 641 24.06 16.82 28.20
C VAL A 641 25.52 16.95 27.71
N ALA A 642 26.51 16.62 28.54
CA ALA A 642 27.91 16.66 28.14
C ALA A 642 28.27 15.57 27.11
N ARG A 643 27.67 14.37 27.21
CA ARG A 643 27.89 13.27 26.26
C ARG A 643 27.46 13.62 24.84
N ASP A 644 26.26 14.19 24.71
CA ASP A 644 25.75 14.56 23.39
C ASP A 644 26.52 15.75 22.80
N ALA A 645 27.06 16.64 23.64
CA ALA A 645 27.94 17.72 23.19
C ALA A 645 29.25 17.18 22.58
N GLU A 646 29.88 16.18 23.22
CA GLU A 646 31.11 15.54 22.70
C GLU A 646 30.86 14.78 21.38
N GLU A 647 29.74 14.06 21.24
CA GLU A 647 29.36 13.40 19.99
C GLU A 647 29.07 14.40 18.85
N SER A 648 28.49 15.57 19.16
CA SER A 648 28.24 16.62 18.18
C SER A 648 29.50 17.35 17.69
N ASP A 649 30.51 17.52 18.56
CA ASP A 649 31.82 18.09 18.19
C ASP A 649 32.65 17.12 17.32
N GLU A 650 32.59 15.81 17.58
CA GLU A 650 33.22 14.80 16.72
C GLU A 650 32.58 14.77 15.31
N SER A 651 31.25 14.88 15.22
CA SER A 651 30.54 14.96 13.93
C SER A 651 30.86 16.25 13.16
N ALA A 652 31.10 17.37 13.84
CA ALA A 652 31.47 18.64 13.20
C ALA A 652 32.93 18.63 12.71
N ALA A 653 33.84 18.01 13.46
CA ALA A 653 35.24 17.85 13.08
C ALA A 653 35.43 16.94 11.85
N GLU A 654 34.65 15.86 11.72
CA GLU A 654 34.67 15.01 10.52
C GLU A 654 34.10 15.70 9.27
N GLY A 655 33.21 16.70 9.45
CA GLY A 655 32.63 17.49 8.36
C GLY A 655 33.57 18.56 7.79
N ALA A 656 34.52 19.07 8.58
CA ALA A 656 35.47 20.11 8.18
C ALA A 656 36.77 19.57 7.55
N VAL A 657 36.99 18.25 7.59
CA VAL A 657 38.17 17.57 6.99
C VAL A 657 37.83 16.91 5.63
N ARG A 658 36.63 17.12 5.10
CA ARG A 658 36.23 16.78 3.72
C ARG A 658 36.06 18.02 2.87
#